data_AF-A0AAU6RLH2-F1
#
_entry.id   AF-A0AAU6RLH2-F1
#
_cell.length_a   1.000
_cell.length_b   1.000
_cell.length_c   1.000
_cell.angle_alpha   90.00
_cell.angle_beta   90.00
_cell.angle_gamma   90.00
#
_symmetry.space_group_name_H-M   'P 1'
#
loop_
_entity.id
_entity.type
_entity.pdbx_description
1 polymer ?
#
loop_
_entity_poly.entity_id
_entity_poly.type
_entity_poly.pdbx_seq_one_letter_code
_entity_poly.pdbx_strand_id
1 'polypeptide(L)'
;MTKKFKLKAALLSIGLVTTLVSPVQGAEFDTKKPRAPKLNSTSIAQNKAIDSQLKVLSQQGAIDNDLKGISGQVNVIVHYDEPSVGLERGLKQTKSKKWSKLSDEKVKEKIAKQQQKANSKMQNKGIKYKKNHSYQTVINAEAMTVDAKDIEKIAQIEDVALVEKDDVIQIDPSEMQASKQQDVAKDTMGDELNLKLIPSITHLKVDKVWELGNKGKGVKVGVIDTGIDYNHPDLKDVYKGGRNYVGGGDYNTKRNADDPYETKPEERPGHLPEVNESGSEYYTTHGTHVAGTIAAQGKNEFGMYGIAPNVDLYAYRVLGAYGRGSTSWIVGGIEDAVKDDMDVINLSLGNSSPEENQANSMAVNNAMLLGVTANVATGNSGPERSTIGGPATSPLGIGVGNTTLPEERIDVDLKLGEETKNYKLMAYEFGNNPETTLKDQYELVNIPGLGKKEDFAQVNVKDKVALVERGEIAFVEKIKNAKDAGAKAVIVYNSETGSNSPGPADIFVGASFDYIPTVDMDRTQGLALKAKLEKEKVMIDFTKFNVTTTPGDDVNDSSSRGPSLPNFDIKPDVSAPGTNILSTIPSFAVGDNYSKAYAQYTGTSMATPHISGVSALLKELHPEWTPFDIKSALSNTAKHLDKSKFDVFSQGAGLVQPLEAATATSLFKVAHETEVNGVKQTHTRGTIAFGNQVPTSKAQVITKTIDVQKLSSDDNYAIEVETTRPSKSGATVTTDVQSIQSGKVTVNLNIPAGTPVQGDEIQGYIHFKGNRSYALPFAANLSEVKKKGFEKFALTNYHMSPNGDGNNDASSVHMKVYNKQNLTLLKYYDLLNEKSGPAGDGYVGSIDLFPGLDGEKEVVLDGKLYNIEGSNRVEGKLADGVYAVDAITTSDNGNATADDYPLFVKTKPAEIKSLALNNGKLSFKLDDLYINAKETLASYDINYNVSEFLKASYELSNNKTGEVVISDGGEGTIDINDKGEYHLTLNVEDVAGNKASFKYTVNTNTNEVSEGHKDIKDNTGTPVDEAKTLTDSEVNQFVNGKQKVLTVEGDKAVTFTKSQLAKLSQMKKNKSIVLNTSLHAVSLNSANMNELSKYGDVTIQIKKVDSTYQNAVQVLVKAGDSEVKSLVRPYALYIKGNRGLNVYNADANQRVASKYDKKLGQYGIQVTQFNTFGLK
;
A
#
# COMPACT_ATOMS: atom_id res chain seq x y z
N MET A 1 -72.56 1.26 12.26
CA MET A 1 -72.58 2.56 12.98
C MET A 1 -71.49 3.43 12.36
N THR A 2 -71.87 4.28 11.40
CA THR A 2 -71.81 5.76 11.46
C THR A 2 -70.38 6.32 11.53
N LYS A 3 -69.90 7.25 10.69
CA LYS A 3 -70.32 8.04 9.51
C LYS A 3 -69.00 8.72 9.05
N LYS A 4 -68.65 8.76 7.75
CA LYS A 4 -68.66 9.96 6.85
C LYS A 4 -67.92 11.20 7.44
N PHE A 5 -67.06 11.99 6.77
CA PHE A 5 -66.95 12.41 5.35
C PHE A 5 -65.83 13.49 5.22
N LYS A 6 -65.19 13.60 4.03
CA LYS A 6 -64.82 14.84 3.26
C LYS A 6 -63.84 15.89 3.86
N LEU A 7 -63.11 16.75 3.13
CA LEU A 7 -62.69 16.97 1.73
C LEU A 7 -61.80 18.25 1.73
N LYS A 8 -60.71 18.26 0.93
CA LYS A 8 -60.02 19.36 0.20
C LYS A 8 -59.87 20.81 0.77
N ALA A 9 -58.59 21.21 0.84
CA ALA A 9 -57.89 22.32 0.13
C ALA A 9 -58.21 23.82 0.36
N ALA A 10 -57.12 24.58 0.63
CA ALA A 10 -56.62 25.77 -0.09
C ALA A 10 -56.57 27.15 0.62
N LEU A 11 -55.36 27.76 0.55
CA LEU A 11 -54.95 29.20 0.53
C LEU A 11 -55.20 30.09 1.78
N LEU A 12 -54.54 31.22 2.04
CA LEU A 12 -53.19 31.82 1.85
C LEU A 12 -53.34 33.28 2.38
N SER A 13 -52.50 33.76 3.31
CA SER A 13 -52.31 35.21 3.65
C SER A 13 -51.25 35.36 4.76
N ILE A 14 -50.02 35.83 4.50
CA ILE A 14 -49.48 37.21 4.40
C ILE A 14 -49.67 38.06 5.67
N GLY A 15 -48.55 38.46 6.29
CA GLY A 15 -48.45 39.51 7.32
C GLY A 15 -47.04 39.68 7.90
N LEU A 16 -46.19 40.46 7.22
CA LEU A 16 -44.89 40.99 7.69
C LEU A 16 -45.06 41.98 8.86
N VAL A 17 -44.00 42.19 9.67
CA VAL A 17 -43.30 43.49 9.93
C VAL A 17 -42.43 43.44 11.23
N THR A 18 -41.11 43.30 11.02
CA THR A 18 -39.90 43.99 11.60
C THR A 18 -39.86 44.44 13.09
N THR A 19 -38.77 44.25 13.86
CA THR A 19 -37.46 44.97 13.74
C THR A 19 -36.35 44.46 14.71
N LEU A 20 -35.10 44.38 14.19
CA LEU A 20 -33.74 44.80 14.69
C LEU A 20 -33.22 44.23 16.04
N VAL A 21 -32.01 43.64 16.18
CA VAL A 21 -30.64 44.10 15.85
C VAL A 21 -29.63 42.91 15.71
N SER A 22 -28.69 42.96 14.74
CA SER A 22 -27.56 42.01 14.43
C SER A 22 -26.31 42.22 15.35
N PRO A 23 -25.09 41.59 15.22
CA PRO A 23 -24.45 40.75 14.16
C PRO A 23 -23.83 39.42 14.69
N VAL A 24 -23.36 38.43 13.91
CA VAL A 24 -22.15 38.34 13.07
C VAL A 24 -22.24 36.99 12.31
N GLN A 25 -21.85 36.99 11.03
CA GLN A 25 -21.88 35.81 10.14
C GLN A 25 -20.79 34.79 10.47
N GLY A 26 -21.22 33.57 10.82
CA GLY A 26 -20.51 32.33 10.50
C GLY A 26 -21.45 31.50 9.62
N ALA A 27 -20.99 31.03 8.46
CA ALA A 27 -21.80 30.19 7.59
C ALA A 27 -21.86 28.76 8.18
N GLU A 28 -22.88 28.50 9.00
CA GLU A 28 -23.33 27.14 9.32
C GLU A 28 -24.04 26.54 8.10
N PHE A 29 -23.59 25.35 7.67
CA PHE A 29 -24.35 24.49 6.78
C PHE A 29 -25.60 23.97 7.51
N ASP A 30 -26.76 24.20 6.91
CA ASP A 30 -28.09 23.91 7.43
C ASP A 30 -28.29 22.43 7.82
N THR A 31 -28.77 22.20 9.05
CA THR A 31 -29.06 20.86 9.62
C THR A 31 -30.49 20.77 10.17
N LYS A 32 -31.26 19.79 9.62
CA LYS A 32 -32.48 19.06 10.12
C LYS A 32 -33.80 19.38 9.37
N LYS A 33 -34.43 18.51 8.55
CA LYS A 33 -34.98 17.10 8.64
C LYS A 33 -36.53 17.08 8.72
N PRO A 34 -37.23 16.09 8.08
CA PRO A 34 -37.54 14.81 8.74
C PRO A 34 -37.42 13.53 7.89
N ARG A 35 -37.32 12.39 8.59
CA ARG A 35 -37.13 11.00 8.14
C ARG A 35 -38.44 10.32 7.65
N ALA A 36 -38.33 9.65 6.51
CA ALA A 36 -38.81 8.32 6.07
C ALA A 36 -40.22 7.77 6.41
N PRO A 37 -40.84 7.01 5.48
CA PRO A 37 -41.52 5.76 5.81
C PRO A 37 -40.51 4.59 5.82
N LYS A 38 -40.39 4.02 7.02
CA LYS A 38 -39.89 2.70 7.41
C LYS A 38 -39.48 1.72 6.27
N LEU A 39 -38.19 1.45 6.18
CA LEU A 39 -37.69 0.14 5.78
C LEU A 39 -37.90 -0.83 6.95
N ASN A 40 -38.67 -1.89 6.69
CA ASN A 40 -38.81 -3.01 7.59
C ASN A 40 -37.48 -3.75 7.69
N SER A 41 -37.08 -4.07 8.90
CA SER A 41 -35.80 -4.68 9.28
C SER A 41 -36.00 -6.16 9.47
N THR A 42 -35.71 -6.97 8.45
CA THR A 42 -35.29 -8.37 8.59
C THR A 42 -34.80 -8.90 7.23
N SER A 43 -33.48 -9.01 7.02
CA SER A 43 -32.76 -9.90 6.07
C SER A 43 -31.45 -9.30 5.55
N ILE A 44 -30.37 -9.26 6.36
CA ILE A 44 -29.02 -8.85 5.87
C ILE A 44 -27.93 -9.68 6.56
N ALA A 45 -27.80 -10.95 6.16
CA ALA A 45 -26.61 -11.77 6.46
C ALA A 45 -26.39 -12.89 5.41
N GLN A 46 -26.95 -12.75 4.21
CA GLN A 46 -27.23 -13.87 3.32
C GLN A 46 -26.87 -13.59 1.85
N ASN A 47 -25.86 -12.79 1.48
CA ASN A 47 -25.84 -12.21 0.12
C ASN A 47 -24.43 -11.70 -0.28
N LYS A 48 -23.40 -12.53 -0.52
CA LYS A 48 -22.07 -11.94 -0.87
C LYS A 48 -21.30 -12.54 -2.04
N ALA A 49 -21.08 -13.84 -2.21
CA ALA A 49 -20.19 -14.29 -3.30
C ALA A 49 -20.75 -14.06 -4.71
N ILE A 50 -22.06 -14.26 -4.87
CA ILE A 50 -22.78 -14.04 -6.12
C ILE A 50 -23.22 -12.59 -6.23
N ASP A 51 -23.58 -11.95 -5.12
CA ASP A 51 -23.89 -10.52 -5.06
C ASP A 51 -22.67 -9.63 -5.27
N SER A 52 -21.47 -10.03 -4.82
CA SER A 52 -20.22 -9.29 -5.09
C SER A 52 -19.90 -9.36 -6.57
N GLN A 53 -20.04 -10.54 -7.18
CA GLN A 53 -19.90 -10.74 -8.62
C GLN A 53 -20.92 -9.90 -9.39
N LEU A 54 -22.20 -9.96 -9.04
CA LEU A 54 -23.24 -9.17 -9.71
C LEU A 54 -23.12 -7.67 -9.44
N LYS A 55 -22.61 -7.28 -8.26
CA LYS A 55 -22.27 -5.89 -7.97
C LYS A 55 -21.15 -5.44 -8.90
N VAL A 56 -20.13 -6.26 -9.12
CA VAL A 56 -19.09 -6.01 -10.14
C VAL A 56 -19.73 -5.88 -11.52
N LEU A 57 -20.61 -6.82 -11.92
CA LEU A 57 -21.29 -6.77 -13.23
C LEU A 57 -22.25 -5.58 -13.39
N SER A 58 -22.79 -5.03 -12.29
CA SER A 58 -23.70 -3.88 -12.29
C SER A 58 -23.01 -2.53 -12.23
N GLN A 59 -21.72 -2.52 -11.87
CA GLN A 59 -20.91 -1.32 -11.98
C GLN A 59 -20.74 -1.09 -13.47
N GLN A 60 -21.37 -0.05 -14.02
CA GLN A 60 -21.25 0.24 -15.44
C GLN A 60 -19.99 1.08 -15.65
N GLY A 61 -18.96 0.50 -16.25
CA GLY A 61 -17.70 1.21 -16.51
C GLY A 61 -16.91 1.60 -15.27
N ALA A 62 -16.90 0.77 -14.23
CA ALA A 62 -15.98 1.00 -13.11
C ALA A 62 -14.52 0.74 -13.50
N ILE A 63 -13.61 1.44 -12.85
CA ILE A 63 -12.17 1.28 -13.00
C ILE A 63 -11.62 1.02 -11.62
N ASP A 64 -10.81 -0.04 -11.52
CA ASP A 64 -10.08 -0.37 -10.31
C ASP A 64 -9.19 0.81 -9.88
N ASN A 65 -9.13 1.08 -8.58
CA ASN A 65 -8.40 2.24 -8.08
C ASN A 65 -6.91 2.15 -8.43
N ASP A 66 -6.37 0.93 -8.47
CA ASP A 66 -4.98 0.67 -8.82
C ASP A 66 -4.66 0.97 -10.30
N LEU A 67 -5.66 1.27 -11.14
CA LEU A 67 -5.45 1.68 -12.53
C LEU A 67 -5.45 3.19 -12.73
N LYS A 68 -5.76 3.97 -11.68
CA LYS A 68 -5.76 5.44 -11.76
C LYS A 68 -4.33 5.96 -11.70
N GLY A 69 -4.00 6.94 -12.55
CA GLY A 69 -2.67 7.57 -12.57
C GLY A 69 -1.54 6.70 -13.12
N ILE A 70 -1.83 5.52 -13.70
CA ILE A 70 -0.82 4.72 -14.40
C ILE A 70 -0.61 5.28 -15.82
N SER A 71 0.64 5.29 -16.30
CA SER A 71 0.99 5.63 -17.68
C SER A 71 1.63 4.45 -18.43
N GLY A 72 1.66 4.52 -19.76
CA GLY A 72 2.27 3.48 -20.61
C GLY A 72 1.36 2.28 -20.92
N GLN A 73 1.96 1.12 -21.16
CA GLN A 73 1.23 -0.13 -21.45
C GLN A 73 0.88 -0.83 -20.14
N VAL A 74 -0.39 -1.20 -19.95
CA VAL A 74 -0.90 -1.82 -18.73
C VAL A 74 -1.67 -3.08 -19.08
N ASN A 75 -1.50 -4.13 -18.28
CA ASN A 75 -2.32 -5.34 -18.38
C ASN A 75 -3.57 -5.16 -17.51
N VAL A 76 -4.73 -5.40 -18.12
CA VAL A 76 -6.04 -5.27 -17.47
C VAL A 76 -6.89 -6.50 -17.75
N ILE A 77 -7.80 -6.79 -16.83
CA ILE A 77 -8.88 -7.75 -17.00
C ILE A 77 -10.17 -6.94 -17.16
N VAL A 78 -10.74 -6.94 -18.36
CA VAL A 78 -12.00 -6.23 -18.65
C VAL A 78 -13.16 -7.18 -18.43
N HIS A 79 -13.94 -6.95 -17.38
CA HIS A 79 -15.16 -7.67 -17.06
C HIS A 79 -16.35 -7.08 -17.80
N TYR A 80 -17.23 -7.94 -18.29
CA TYR A 80 -18.44 -7.55 -19.03
C TYR A 80 -19.71 -7.90 -18.26
N ASP A 81 -20.79 -7.15 -18.47
CA ASP A 81 -21.99 -7.20 -17.63
C ASP A 81 -22.82 -8.51 -17.74
N GLU A 82 -22.57 -9.36 -18.75
CA GLU A 82 -23.28 -10.64 -18.86
C GLU A 82 -22.68 -11.66 -17.88
N PRO A 83 -23.51 -12.42 -17.16
CA PRO A 83 -22.97 -13.42 -16.24
C PRO A 83 -22.24 -14.56 -16.96
N SER A 84 -21.14 -15.05 -16.36
CA SER A 84 -20.38 -16.20 -16.86
C SER A 84 -21.22 -17.49 -16.86
N VAL A 85 -20.74 -18.56 -17.51
CA VAL A 85 -21.42 -19.87 -17.45
C VAL A 85 -21.59 -20.36 -16.01
N GLY A 86 -20.54 -20.25 -15.18
CA GLY A 86 -20.61 -20.64 -13.76
C GLY A 86 -21.60 -19.80 -12.96
N LEU A 87 -21.62 -18.49 -13.20
CA LEU A 87 -22.53 -17.57 -12.52
C LEU A 87 -23.99 -17.79 -12.98
N GLU A 88 -24.25 -17.94 -14.29
CA GLU A 88 -25.58 -18.30 -14.82
C GLU A 88 -26.05 -19.65 -14.31
N ARG A 89 -25.17 -20.67 -14.26
CA ARG A 89 -25.51 -21.98 -13.74
C ARG A 89 -25.91 -21.88 -12.26
N GLY A 90 -25.16 -21.14 -11.45
CA GLY A 90 -25.54 -20.81 -10.07
C GLY A 90 -26.91 -20.13 -10.01
N LEU A 91 -27.13 -19.10 -10.83
CA LEU A 91 -28.41 -18.37 -10.96
C LEU A 91 -29.60 -19.24 -11.40
N LYS A 92 -29.39 -20.36 -12.12
CA LYS A 92 -30.46 -21.28 -12.54
C LYS A 92 -30.67 -22.47 -11.60
N GLN A 93 -29.60 -23.05 -11.05
CA GLN A 93 -29.67 -24.13 -10.07
C GLN A 93 -30.50 -23.70 -8.85
N THR A 94 -30.36 -22.44 -8.47
CA THR A 94 -31.08 -21.79 -7.38
C THR A 94 -32.57 -21.60 -7.63
N LYS A 95 -32.99 -21.62 -8.90
CA LYS A 95 -34.41 -21.66 -9.31
C LYS A 95 -34.94 -23.09 -9.46
N SER A 96 -34.20 -24.10 -8.99
CA SER A 96 -34.48 -25.54 -9.20
C SER A 96 -34.72 -25.91 -10.67
N LYS A 97 -34.13 -25.16 -11.60
CA LYS A 97 -34.27 -25.40 -13.04
C LYS A 97 -33.18 -26.34 -13.52
N LYS A 98 -33.55 -27.28 -14.39
CA LYS A 98 -32.60 -28.18 -15.05
C LYS A 98 -31.61 -27.36 -15.89
N TRP A 99 -30.32 -27.66 -15.73
CA TRP A 99 -29.22 -27.12 -16.51
C TRP A 99 -28.64 -28.22 -17.40
N SER A 100 -28.18 -27.88 -18.60
CA SER A 100 -27.71 -28.86 -19.60
C SER A 100 -26.47 -28.32 -20.32
N LYS A 101 -25.70 -29.19 -20.98
CA LYS A 101 -24.59 -28.75 -21.86
C LYS A 101 -25.06 -27.77 -22.95
N LEU A 102 -26.29 -27.90 -23.44
CA LEU A 102 -26.88 -26.94 -24.38
C LEU A 102 -27.11 -25.55 -23.75
N SER A 103 -27.33 -25.50 -22.43
CA SER A 103 -27.42 -24.23 -21.69
C SER A 103 -26.06 -23.54 -21.60
N ASP A 104 -24.98 -24.31 -21.38
CA ASP A 104 -23.60 -23.79 -21.37
C ASP A 104 -23.28 -23.10 -22.71
N GLU A 105 -23.50 -23.81 -23.83
CA GLU A 105 -23.20 -23.29 -25.17
C GLU A 105 -24.01 -22.03 -25.51
N LYS A 106 -25.28 -21.94 -25.07
CA LYS A 106 -26.09 -20.74 -25.27
C LYS A 106 -25.57 -19.53 -24.48
N VAL A 107 -25.09 -19.74 -23.26
CA VAL A 107 -24.50 -18.67 -22.46
C VAL A 107 -23.15 -18.25 -23.05
N LYS A 108 -22.30 -19.20 -23.44
CA LYS A 108 -21.04 -18.90 -24.15
C LYS A 108 -21.28 -18.12 -25.44
N GLU A 109 -22.29 -18.49 -26.24
CA GLU A 109 -22.63 -17.75 -27.46
C GLU A 109 -23.06 -16.31 -27.16
N LYS A 110 -23.84 -16.11 -26.09
CA LYS A 110 -24.25 -14.77 -25.62
C LYS A 110 -23.04 -13.94 -25.20
N ILE A 111 -22.16 -14.51 -24.37
CA ILE A 111 -20.91 -13.90 -23.93
C ILE A 111 -20.01 -13.55 -25.12
N ALA A 112 -19.81 -14.48 -26.05
CA ALA A 112 -18.98 -14.27 -27.24
C ALA A 112 -19.51 -13.11 -28.10
N LYS A 113 -20.83 -13.00 -28.27
CA LYS A 113 -21.46 -11.87 -28.98
C LYS A 113 -21.25 -10.54 -28.24
N GLN A 114 -21.37 -10.54 -26.91
CA GLN A 114 -21.09 -9.35 -26.11
C GLN A 114 -19.63 -8.92 -26.23
N GLN A 115 -18.69 -9.84 -26.00
CA GLN A 115 -17.25 -9.59 -26.12
C GLN A 115 -16.92 -9.10 -27.55
N GLN A 116 -17.47 -9.69 -28.60
CA GLN A 116 -17.28 -9.23 -29.98
C GLN A 116 -17.83 -7.82 -30.22
N LYS A 117 -19.03 -7.51 -29.68
CA LYS A 117 -19.65 -6.17 -29.75
C LYS A 117 -18.78 -5.14 -29.03
N ALA A 118 -18.30 -5.44 -27.82
CA ALA A 118 -17.43 -4.56 -27.05
C ALA A 118 -16.08 -4.32 -27.76
N ASN A 119 -15.43 -5.40 -28.23
CA ASN A 119 -14.20 -5.33 -29.03
C ASN A 119 -14.37 -4.43 -30.28
N SER A 120 -15.48 -4.60 -31.01
CA SER A 120 -15.77 -3.77 -32.19
C SER A 120 -15.96 -2.29 -31.83
N LYS A 121 -16.62 -2.00 -30.70
CA LYS A 121 -16.76 -0.63 -30.19
C LYS A 121 -15.42 -0.04 -29.75
N MET A 122 -14.55 -0.81 -29.10
CA MET A 122 -13.21 -0.39 -28.72
C MET A 122 -12.41 0.01 -29.96
N GLN A 123 -12.42 -0.84 -31.00
CA GLN A 123 -11.76 -0.54 -32.28
C GLN A 123 -12.34 0.71 -32.96
N ASN A 124 -13.67 0.87 -32.97
CA ASN A 124 -14.33 2.06 -33.53
C ASN A 124 -13.99 3.35 -32.76
N LYS A 125 -13.71 3.27 -31.46
CA LYS A 125 -13.21 4.38 -30.63
C LYS A 125 -11.70 4.62 -30.78
N GLY A 126 -11.02 3.87 -31.65
CA GLY A 126 -9.58 4.00 -31.87
C GLY A 126 -8.71 3.46 -30.74
N ILE A 127 -9.29 2.67 -29.82
CA ILE A 127 -8.57 2.05 -28.70
C ILE A 127 -7.68 0.94 -29.24
N LYS A 128 -6.39 1.03 -28.99
CA LYS A 128 -5.42 0.00 -29.37
C LYS A 128 -5.18 -0.92 -28.19
N TYR A 129 -5.37 -2.21 -28.40
CA TYR A 129 -5.17 -3.22 -27.37
C TYR A 129 -4.61 -4.52 -27.98
N LYS A 130 -3.83 -5.24 -27.19
CA LYS A 130 -3.42 -6.61 -27.47
C LYS A 130 -4.24 -7.52 -26.57
N LYS A 131 -5.15 -8.27 -27.17
CA LYS A 131 -5.90 -9.31 -26.45
C LYS A 131 -4.95 -10.45 -26.08
N ASN A 132 -4.93 -10.83 -24.81
CA ASN A 132 -4.12 -11.93 -24.29
C ASN A 132 -4.99 -13.18 -24.14
N HIS A 133 -6.10 -13.11 -23.40
CA HIS A 133 -7.00 -14.23 -23.16
C HIS A 133 -8.46 -13.77 -23.09
N SER A 134 -9.39 -14.67 -23.41
CA SER A 134 -10.83 -14.47 -23.23
C SER A 134 -11.39 -15.59 -22.36
N TYR A 135 -12.22 -15.21 -21.38
CA TYR A 135 -12.84 -16.11 -20.42
C TYR A 135 -14.35 -16.04 -20.57
N GLN A 136 -14.99 -17.20 -20.47
CA GLN A 136 -16.45 -17.33 -20.62
C GLN A 136 -17.04 -18.27 -19.58
N THR A 137 -16.26 -19.25 -19.14
CA THR A 137 -16.73 -20.32 -18.28
C THR A 137 -16.76 -19.87 -16.82
N VAL A 138 -15.61 -19.45 -16.27
CA VAL A 138 -15.49 -19.14 -14.84
C VAL A 138 -15.64 -17.66 -14.55
N ILE A 139 -15.33 -16.77 -15.50
CA ILE A 139 -15.73 -15.35 -15.47
C ILE A 139 -16.07 -14.91 -16.91
N ASN A 140 -16.80 -13.81 -17.07
CA ASN A 140 -16.97 -13.16 -18.37
C ASN A 140 -16.05 -11.96 -18.46
N ALA A 141 -14.84 -12.19 -18.98
CA ALA A 141 -13.84 -11.15 -19.07
C ALA A 141 -12.86 -11.40 -20.23
N GLU A 142 -12.14 -10.35 -20.62
CA GLU A 142 -11.00 -10.43 -21.52
C GLU A 142 -9.77 -9.80 -20.87
N ALA A 143 -8.69 -10.56 -20.75
CA ALA A 143 -7.39 -10.04 -20.37
C ALA A 143 -6.72 -9.42 -21.59
N MET A 144 -6.26 -8.17 -21.45
CA MET A 144 -5.67 -7.40 -22.54
C MET A 144 -4.57 -6.47 -22.04
N THR A 145 -3.59 -6.22 -22.91
CA THR A 145 -2.63 -5.14 -22.73
C THR A 145 -3.15 -3.91 -23.48
N VAL A 146 -3.29 -2.80 -22.76
CA VAL A 146 -3.88 -1.55 -23.26
C VAL A 146 -2.93 -0.39 -23.00
N ASP A 147 -3.09 0.71 -23.72
CA ASP A 147 -2.46 1.98 -23.33
C ASP A 147 -3.26 2.57 -22.15
N ALA A 148 -2.60 3.00 -21.09
CA ALA A 148 -3.25 3.48 -19.87
C ALA A 148 -4.23 4.63 -20.14
N LYS A 149 -3.90 5.49 -21.11
CA LYS A 149 -4.78 6.61 -21.54
C LYS A 149 -6.11 6.15 -22.18
N ASP A 150 -6.21 4.89 -22.55
CA ASP A 150 -7.43 4.31 -23.13
C ASP A 150 -8.28 3.57 -22.08
N ILE A 151 -7.83 3.41 -20.82
CA ILE A 151 -8.58 2.71 -19.75
C ILE A 151 -9.96 3.35 -19.53
N GLU A 152 -10.02 4.69 -19.44
CA GLU A 152 -11.30 5.39 -19.29
C GLU A 152 -12.20 5.22 -20.51
N LYS A 153 -11.62 5.20 -21.71
CA LYS A 153 -12.38 4.96 -22.94
C LYS A 153 -12.94 3.55 -22.99
N ILE A 154 -12.21 2.56 -22.46
CA ILE A 154 -12.64 1.17 -22.30
C ILE A 154 -13.80 1.10 -21.31
N ALA A 155 -13.68 1.76 -20.15
CA ALA A 155 -14.76 1.83 -19.17
C ALA A 155 -16.05 2.46 -19.72
N GLN A 156 -15.93 3.40 -20.66
CA GLN A 156 -17.08 4.01 -21.36
C GLN A 156 -17.69 3.13 -22.47
N ILE A 157 -17.16 1.94 -22.74
CA ILE A 157 -17.76 1.02 -23.71
C ILE A 157 -19.02 0.42 -23.09
N GLU A 158 -20.17 0.68 -23.71
CA GLU A 158 -21.43 0.01 -23.35
C GLU A 158 -21.18 -1.50 -23.36
N ASP A 159 -21.62 -2.20 -22.30
CA ASP A 159 -21.42 -3.62 -21.96
C ASP A 159 -20.17 -3.92 -21.09
N VAL A 160 -19.25 -2.96 -20.86
CA VAL A 160 -18.14 -3.10 -19.91
C VAL A 160 -18.62 -2.80 -18.49
N ALA A 161 -18.33 -3.72 -17.57
CA ALA A 161 -18.68 -3.60 -16.17
C ALA A 161 -17.51 -3.02 -15.34
N LEU A 162 -16.38 -3.71 -15.34
CA LEU A 162 -15.20 -3.33 -14.55
C LEU A 162 -13.94 -3.49 -15.40
N VAL A 163 -13.05 -2.52 -15.33
CA VAL A 163 -11.65 -2.68 -15.73
C VAL A 163 -10.84 -2.93 -14.46
N GLU A 164 -10.43 -4.18 -14.27
CA GLU A 164 -9.60 -4.64 -13.13
C GLU A 164 -8.12 -4.66 -13.54
N LYS A 165 -7.22 -4.35 -12.62
CA LYS A 165 -5.79 -4.50 -12.88
C LYS A 165 -5.41 -5.97 -12.95
N ASP A 166 -4.61 -6.35 -13.93
CA ASP A 166 -4.06 -7.72 -13.99
C ASP A 166 -2.82 -7.83 -13.08
N ASP A 167 -3.08 -7.96 -11.78
CA ASP A 167 -2.03 -7.99 -10.76
C ASP A 167 -1.09 -9.19 -10.90
N VAL A 168 0.17 -8.99 -10.51
CA VAL A 168 1.18 -10.04 -10.41
C VAL A 168 1.12 -10.67 -9.03
N ILE A 169 0.92 -11.98 -9.01
CA ILE A 169 0.95 -12.85 -7.85
C ILE A 169 2.34 -13.48 -7.75
N GLN A 170 2.87 -13.61 -6.53
CA GLN A 170 4.18 -14.21 -6.28
C GLN A 170 4.09 -15.17 -5.08
N ILE A 171 4.70 -16.35 -5.20
CA ILE A 171 4.91 -17.24 -4.05
C ILE A 171 5.87 -16.59 -3.05
N ASP A 172 5.56 -16.65 -1.75
CA ASP A 172 6.45 -16.11 -0.72
C ASP A 172 7.81 -16.85 -0.78
N PRO A 173 8.94 -16.14 -0.99
CA PRO A 173 10.24 -16.77 -1.07
C PRO A 173 10.60 -17.61 0.17
N SER A 174 10.06 -17.28 1.35
CA SER A 174 10.26 -18.07 2.57
C SER A 174 9.68 -19.48 2.49
N GLU A 175 8.62 -19.69 1.69
CA GLU A 175 8.04 -21.01 1.43
C GLU A 175 8.96 -21.88 0.58
N MET A 176 9.74 -21.24 -0.30
CA MET A 176 10.63 -21.87 -1.27
C MET A 176 12.07 -21.99 -0.77
N GLN A 177 12.39 -21.59 0.46
CA GLN A 177 13.72 -21.79 1.05
C GLN A 177 13.95 -23.29 1.33
N ALA A 178 14.13 -24.04 0.25
CA ALA A 178 14.79 -25.33 0.22
C ALA A 178 16.26 -25.12 0.53
N SER A 179 16.83 -26.02 1.31
CA SER A 179 18.26 -26.24 1.19
C SER A 179 18.54 -26.96 -0.14
N LYS A 180 19.49 -26.44 -0.94
CA LYS A 180 19.90 -27.07 -2.21
C LYS A 180 20.91 -28.18 -1.97
N GLN A 181 20.63 -29.36 -2.53
CA GLN A 181 21.43 -30.56 -2.31
C GLN A 181 22.79 -30.55 -3.00
N GLN A 182 23.84 -30.93 -2.25
CA GLN A 182 25.13 -31.36 -2.80
C GLN A 182 25.67 -32.60 -2.06
N ASP A 183 26.39 -33.45 -2.81
CA ASP A 183 26.82 -34.83 -2.54
C ASP A 183 27.02 -35.29 -1.08
N VAL A 184 26.32 -36.38 -0.71
CA VAL A 184 26.73 -37.31 0.35
C VAL A 184 26.71 -38.73 -0.22
N ALA A 185 27.82 -39.44 -0.04
CA ALA A 185 28.05 -40.78 -0.56
C ALA A 185 27.18 -41.84 0.13
N LYS A 186 26.78 -42.85 -0.64
CA LYS A 186 26.20 -44.11 -0.17
C LYS A 186 27.15 -44.77 0.84
N ASP A 187 26.81 -44.76 2.12
CA ASP A 187 27.11 -45.91 2.96
C ASP A 187 26.21 -45.93 4.20
N THR A 188 25.74 -47.13 4.55
CA THR A 188 24.87 -47.50 5.67
C THR A 188 23.36 -47.20 5.57
N MET A 189 22.64 -48.04 4.83
CA MET A 189 21.30 -48.45 5.24
C MET A 189 21.35 -49.93 5.67
N GLY A 190 21.14 -50.16 6.97
CA GLY A 190 20.96 -51.49 7.52
C GLY A 190 19.57 -52.03 7.21
N ASP A 191 19.52 -53.33 6.91
CA ASP A 191 18.35 -54.10 6.54
C ASP A 191 17.22 -54.03 7.59
N GLU A 192 16.20 -53.23 7.33
CA GLU A 192 14.78 -53.51 7.60
C GLU A 192 13.94 -52.36 7.03
N LEU A 193 13.55 -52.50 5.76
CA LEU A 193 12.70 -51.56 5.03
C LEU A 193 11.25 -51.67 5.53
N ASN A 194 11.00 -51.22 6.76
CA ASN A 194 9.67 -50.95 7.24
C ASN A 194 9.15 -49.71 6.51
N LEU A 195 7.97 -49.83 5.88
CA LEU A 195 7.22 -48.76 5.22
C LEU A 195 7.08 -47.53 6.14
N LYS A 196 8.07 -46.64 6.19
CA LYS A 196 7.98 -45.36 6.88
C LYS A 196 7.21 -44.40 5.97
N LEU A 197 5.89 -44.54 6.04
CA LEU A 197 4.93 -43.58 5.47
C LEU A 197 5.32 -42.15 5.88
N ILE A 198 5.09 -41.18 4.99
CA ILE A 198 5.22 -39.75 5.33
C ILE A 198 4.46 -39.50 6.64
N PRO A 199 5.02 -38.77 7.63
CA PRO A 199 4.35 -38.56 8.92
C PRO A 199 2.93 -38.01 8.80
N SER A 200 2.61 -37.27 7.73
CA SER A 200 1.25 -36.79 7.46
C SER A 200 0.23 -37.91 7.16
N ILE A 201 0.64 -38.99 6.48
CA ILE A 201 -0.25 -40.12 6.16
C ILE A 201 -0.74 -40.79 7.44
N THR A 202 0.18 -41.09 8.36
CA THR A 202 -0.15 -41.77 9.63
C THR A 202 -0.83 -40.82 10.60
N HIS A 203 -0.35 -39.58 10.71
CA HIS A 203 -0.95 -38.56 11.59
C HIS A 203 -2.40 -38.25 11.23
N LEU A 204 -2.72 -38.17 9.93
CA LEU A 204 -4.08 -37.96 9.43
C LEU A 204 -4.86 -39.28 9.22
N LYS A 205 -4.27 -40.44 9.50
CA LYS A 205 -4.89 -41.77 9.29
C LYS A 205 -5.38 -41.99 7.85
N VAL A 206 -4.64 -41.49 6.87
CA VAL A 206 -4.96 -41.64 5.44
C VAL A 206 -4.78 -43.09 4.99
N ASP A 207 -3.84 -43.82 5.59
CA ASP A 207 -3.66 -45.26 5.41
C ASP A 207 -4.97 -46.04 5.68
N LYS A 208 -5.77 -45.60 6.65
CA LYS A 208 -7.07 -46.20 6.97
C LYS A 208 -8.13 -45.92 5.91
N VAL A 209 -8.04 -44.82 5.18
CA VAL A 209 -8.88 -44.58 4.00
C VAL A 209 -8.47 -45.51 2.87
N TRP A 210 -7.16 -45.73 2.69
CA TRP A 210 -6.66 -46.66 1.67
C TRP A 210 -7.05 -48.11 1.92
N GLU A 211 -7.16 -48.53 3.18
CA GLU A 211 -7.68 -49.84 3.57
C GLU A 211 -9.13 -50.07 3.12
N LEU A 212 -9.90 -49.00 2.85
CA LEU A 212 -11.25 -49.09 2.25
C LEU A 212 -11.22 -49.42 0.74
N GLY A 213 -10.02 -49.43 0.12
CA GLY A 213 -9.82 -49.68 -1.31
C GLY A 213 -9.62 -48.42 -2.16
N ASN A 214 -9.51 -47.24 -1.52
CA ASN A 214 -9.55 -45.94 -2.19
C ASN A 214 -8.20 -45.25 -2.11
N LYS A 215 -7.62 -44.89 -3.26
CA LYS A 215 -6.33 -44.21 -3.37
C LYS A 215 -6.36 -43.03 -4.36
N GLY A 216 -7.55 -42.59 -4.76
CA GLY A 216 -7.80 -41.53 -5.72
C GLY A 216 -8.03 -42.01 -7.16
N LYS A 217 -8.24 -43.31 -7.40
CA LYS A 217 -8.27 -43.86 -8.76
C LYS A 217 -9.43 -43.28 -9.58
N GLY A 218 -9.12 -42.74 -10.75
CA GLY A 218 -10.10 -42.20 -11.69
C GLY A 218 -10.64 -40.82 -11.32
N VAL A 219 -10.10 -40.19 -10.29
CA VAL A 219 -10.38 -38.79 -9.92
C VAL A 219 -9.33 -37.90 -10.57
N LYS A 220 -9.77 -36.83 -11.24
CA LYS A 220 -8.88 -35.86 -11.88
C LYS A 220 -8.53 -34.72 -10.93
N VAL A 221 -7.23 -34.49 -10.73
CA VAL A 221 -6.73 -33.41 -9.86
C VAL A 221 -5.86 -32.46 -10.66
N GLY A 222 -6.24 -31.18 -10.73
CA GLY A 222 -5.45 -30.13 -11.37
C GLY A 222 -4.63 -29.31 -10.38
N VAL A 223 -3.32 -29.20 -10.60
CA VAL A 223 -2.42 -28.33 -9.83
C VAL A 223 -2.24 -27.02 -10.60
N ILE A 224 -2.76 -25.92 -10.08
CA ILE A 224 -2.65 -24.58 -10.66
C ILE A 224 -1.51 -23.85 -9.92
N ASP A 225 -0.31 -23.86 -10.48
CA ASP A 225 0.93 -23.49 -9.77
C ASP A 225 2.06 -23.06 -10.74
N THR A 226 3.32 -23.16 -10.30
CA THR A 226 4.57 -22.85 -11.02
C THR A 226 4.95 -23.85 -12.12
N GLY A 227 4.35 -25.03 -12.09
CA GLY A 227 4.60 -26.13 -13.01
C GLY A 227 4.69 -27.47 -12.28
N ILE A 228 4.99 -28.55 -13.00
CA ILE A 228 5.32 -29.86 -12.41
C ILE A 228 6.49 -30.48 -13.19
N ASP A 229 7.48 -31.03 -12.49
CA ASP A 229 8.40 -32.00 -13.08
C ASP A 229 7.66 -33.31 -13.36
N TYR A 230 6.93 -33.34 -14.48
CA TYR A 230 6.15 -34.51 -14.90
C TYR A 230 7.02 -35.71 -15.30
N ASN A 231 8.35 -35.58 -15.34
CA ASN A 231 9.27 -36.70 -15.55
C ASN A 231 9.71 -37.36 -14.23
N HIS A 232 9.40 -36.73 -13.09
CA HIS A 232 9.74 -37.24 -11.77
C HIS A 232 9.20 -38.67 -11.59
N PRO A 233 10.01 -39.66 -11.13
CA PRO A 233 9.58 -41.06 -11.02
C PRO A 233 8.32 -41.29 -10.20
N ASP A 234 8.09 -40.45 -9.18
CA ASP A 234 6.88 -40.45 -8.34
C ASP A 234 5.64 -39.82 -9.00
N LEU A 235 5.77 -39.10 -10.11
CA LEU A 235 4.67 -38.33 -10.71
C LEU A 235 4.35 -38.78 -12.15
N LYS A 236 5.35 -39.26 -12.89
CA LYS A 236 5.24 -39.52 -14.34
C LYS A 236 4.12 -40.48 -14.74
N ASP A 237 3.79 -41.46 -13.91
CA ASP A 237 2.78 -42.48 -14.27
C ASP A 237 1.35 -41.98 -14.03
N VAL A 238 1.20 -41.01 -13.13
CA VAL A 238 -0.09 -40.41 -12.76
C VAL A 238 -0.35 -39.08 -13.48
N TYR A 239 0.69 -38.44 -14.01
CA TYR A 239 0.56 -37.25 -14.85
C TYR A 239 -0.18 -37.56 -16.17
N LYS A 240 -1.23 -36.79 -16.48
CA LYS A 240 -2.09 -36.98 -17.66
C LYS A 240 -2.10 -35.81 -18.64
N GLY A 241 -1.40 -34.72 -18.34
CA GLY A 241 -1.28 -33.56 -19.23
C GLY A 241 -1.42 -32.23 -18.49
N GLY A 242 -1.43 -31.14 -19.25
CA GLY A 242 -1.55 -29.82 -18.66
C GLY A 242 -1.33 -28.68 -19.65
N ARG A 243 -1.33 -27.45 -19.14
CA ARG A 243 -1.25 -26.22 -19.93
C ARG A 243 -0.30 -25.20 -19.30
N ASN A 244 0.31 -24.36 -20.12
CA ASN A 244 1.22 -23.30 -19.74
C ASN A 244 0.67 -21.94 -20.18
N TYR A 245 0.39 -21.06 -19.21
CA TYR A 245 -0.08 -19.69 -19.44
C TYR A 245 1.04 -18.66 -19.30
N VAL A 246 2.17 -19.07 -18.73
CA VAL A 246 3.33 -18.21 -18.54
C VAL A 246 3.93 -17.87 -19.89
N GLY A 247 4.02 -16.57 -20.18
CA GLY A 247 4.64 -16.02 -21.39
C GLY A 247 5.23 -14.63 -21.15
N GLY A 248 6.20 -14.21 -21.97
CA GLY A 248 6.88 -12.92 -21.82
C GLY A 248 8.29 -12.90 -22.43
N GLY A 249 9.02 -11.80 -22.23
CA GLY A 249 10.39 -11.61 -22.71
C GLY A 249 11.49 -12.15 -21.78
N ASP A 250 11.11 -12.71 -20.63
CA ASP A 250 12.02 -13.01 -19.52
C ASP A 250 12.60 -14.44 -19.55
N TYR A 251 12.56 -15.09 -20.71
CA TYR A 251 13.05 -16.47 -20.92
C TYR A 251 13.89 -16.56 -22.19
N ASN A 252 15.04 -17.24 -22.13
CA ASN A 252 15.87 -17.59 -23.28
C ASN A 252 15.20 -18.63 -24.19
N THR A 253 14.27 -19.40 -23.63
CA THR A 253 13.56 -20.50 -24.27
C THR A 253 12.07 -20.17 -24.36
N LYS A 254 11.50 -20.34 -25.55
CA LYS A 254 10.04 -20.34 -25.69
C LYS A 254 9.51 -21.73 -25.37
N ARG A 255 8.42 -21.79 -24.61
CA ARG A 255 7.71 -23.03 -24.30
C ARG A 255 6.40 -23.14 -25.06
N ASN A 256 6.00 -24.38 -25.31
CA ASN A 256 4.70 -24.66 -25.90
C ASN A 256 3.59 -24.45 -24.86
N ALA A 257 2.36 -24.25 -25.35
CA ALA A 257 1.19 -24.03 -24.49
C ALA A 257 0.78 -25.29 -23.71
N ASP A 258 1.26 -26.47 -24.09
CA ASP A 258 1.02 -27.77 -23.46
C ASP A 258 2.20 -28.26 -22.60
N ASP A 259 3.20 -27.39 -22.33
CA ASP A 259 4.37 -27.72 -21.52
C ASP A 259 4.34 -27.01 -20.15
N PRO A 260 3.66 -27.60 -19.14
CA PRO A 260 3.55 -27.04 -17.80
C PRO A 260 4.74 -27.42 -16.91
N TYR A 261 5.92 -27.68 -17.47
CA TYR A 261 7.11 -28.04 -16.66
C TYR A 261 7.51 -26.88 -15.73
N GLU A 262 8.26 -27.14 -14.68
CA GLU A 262 8.82 -26.07 -13.82
C GLU A 262 9.82 -25.19 -14.56
N THR A 263 9.95 -23.91 -14.21
CA THR A 263 10.95 -23.00 -14.80
C THR A 263 12.36 -23.51 -14.50
N LYS A 264 13.21 -23.67 -15.53
CA LYS A 264 14.57 -24.21 -15.35
C LYS A 264 15.62 -23.10 -15.26
N PRO A 265 16.77 -23.35 -14.60
CA PRO A 265 17.87 -22.38 -14.51
C PRO A 265 18.39 -21.90 -15.87
N GLU A 266 18.44 -22.79 -16.88
CA GLU A 266 19.02 -22.48 -18.21
C GLU A 266 18.14 -21.51 -19.02
N GLU A 267 16.89 -21.35 -18.62
CA GLU A 267 15.96 -20.44 -19.27
C GLU A 267 16.24 -18.98 -18.90
N ARG A 268 17.08 -18.73 -17.88
CA ARG A 268 17.38 -17.39 -17.37
C ARG A 268 18.17 -16.55 -18.38
N PRO A 269 17.62 -15.41 -18.87
CA PRO A 269 18.39 -14.42 -19.60
C PRO A 269 19.56 -13.89 -18.76
N GLY A 270 20.72 -13.71 -19.40
CA GLY A 270 21.95 -13.31 -18.68
C GLY A 270 21.87 -11.96 -17.95
N HIS A 271 20.92 -11.10 -18.30
CA HIS A 271 20.69 -9.79 -17.67
C HIS A 271 19.78 -9.85 -16.43
N LEU A 272 19.07 -10.96 -16.20
CA LEU A 272 18.23 -11.15 -15.02
C LEU A 272 19.03 -11.84 -13.90
N PRO A 273 18.89 -11.42 -12.63
CA PRO A 273 19.64 -12.02 -11.53
C PRO A 273 19.16 -13.44 -11.23
N GLU A 274 20.03 -14.29 -10.68
CA GLU A 274 19.63 -15.64 -10.25
C GLU A 274 18.63 -15.62 -9.10
N VAL A 275 18.76 -14.63 -8.21
CA VAL A 275 17.86 -14.35 -7.10
C VAL A 275 17.42 -12.90 -7.19
N ASN A 276 16.13 -12.63 -7.15
CA ASN A 276 15.61 -11.26 -7.23
C ASN A 276 15.69 -10.52 -5.88
N GLU A 277 15.31 -9.25 -5.85
CA GLU A 277 15.35 -8.40 -4.65
C GLU A 277 14.48 -8.91 -3.49
N SER A 278 13.43 -9.68 -3.79
CA SER A 278 12.60 -10.33 -2.76
C SER A 278 13.20 -11.63 -2.22
N GLY A 279 14.34 -12.10 -2.74
CA GLY A 279 14.97 -13.36 -2.33
C GLY A 279 14.42 -14.60 -3.04
N SER A 280 13.60 -14.44 -4.10
CA SER A 280 13.10 -15.57 -4.89
C SER A 280 14.10 -15.96 -5.97
N GLU A 281 14.31 -17.25 -6.17
CA GLU A 281 15.16 -17.80 -7.21
C GLU A 281 14.48 -17.76 -8.57
N TYR A 282 15.26 -17.62 -9.65
CA TYR A 282 14.70 -17.57 -11.01
C TYR A 282 13.97 -18.86 -11.39
N TYR A 283 14.56 -20.02 -11.12
CA TYR A 283 13.92 -21.30 -11.38
C TYR A 283 12.82 -21.60 -10.35
N THR A 284 11.91 -22.51 -10.68
CA THR A 284 10.78 -22.85 -9.80
C THR A 284 10.78 -24.32 -9.42
N THR A 285 10.24 -24.63 -8.24
CA THR A 285 10.16 -26.00 -7.67
C THR A 285 8.84 -26.28 -6.96
N HIS A 286 8.03 -25.24 -6.76
CA HIS A 286 6.93 -25.22 -5.81
C HIS A 286 5.78 -26.13 -6.24
N GLY A 287 5.39 -26.10 -7.51
CA GLY A 287 4.27 -26.88 -8.02
C GLY A 287 4.58 -28.37 -8.08
N THR A 288 5.84 -28.75 -8.27
CA THR A 288 6.30 -30.14 -8.13
C THR A 288 6.18 -30.63 -6.69
N HIS A 289 6.48 -29.77 -5.71
CA HIS A 289 6.32 -30.09 -4.28
C HIS A 289 4.86 -30.28 -3.89
N VAL A 290 4.00 -29.38 -4.36
CA VAL A 290 2.55 -29.48 -4.24
C VAL A 290 2.03 -30.79 -4.87
N ALA A 291 2.47 -31.12 -6.08
CA ALA A 291 2.09 -32.32 -6.80
C ALA A 291 2.48 -33.62 -6.07
N GLY A 292 3.70 -33.69 -5.52
CA GLY A 292 4.15 -34.84 -4.74
C GLY A 292 3.31 -35.07 -3.48
N THR A 293 2.90 -34.00 -2.81
CA THR A 293 2.07 -34.08 -1.60
C THR A 293 0.70 -34.68 -1.93
N ILE A 294 0.17 -34.43 -3.13
CA ILE A 294 -1.07 -35.03 -3.62
C ILE A 294 -0.85 -36.48 -4.04
N ALA A 295 0.11 -36.75 -4.93
CA ALA A 295 0.07 -37.93 -5.79
C ALA A 295 1.36 -38.77 -5.86
N ALA A 296 2.40 -38.49 -5.05
CA ALA A 296 3.64 -39.27 -5.11
C ALA A 296 3.39 -40.79 -4.96
N GLN A 297 4.04 -41.59 -5.81
CA GLN A 297 3.82 -43.03 -5.95
C GLN A 297 4.64 -43.93 -5.00
N GLY A 298 5.48 -43.37 -4.14
CA GLY A 298 6.38 -44.15 -3.29
C GLY A 298 7.49 -44.87 -4.04
N LYS A 299 7.86 -44.41 -5.24
CA LYS A 299 8.90 -44.97 -6.11
C LYS A 299 10.29 -44.40 -5.79
N ASN A 300 10.61 -44.36 -4.49
CA ASN A 300 11.87 -43.85 -3.97
C ASN A 300 12.33 -44.65 -2.75
N GLU A 301 13.60 -44.46 -2.35
CA GLU A 301 14.20 -45.17 -1.22
C GLU A 301 13.60 -44.79 0.14
N PHE A 302 12.85 -43.68 0.21
CA PHE A 302 12.16 -43.20 1.40
C PHE A 302 10.72 -43.73 1.52
N GLY A 303 10.17 -44.38 0.49
CA GLY A 303 8.78 -44.85 0.47
C GLY A 303 7.73 -43.73 0.55
N MET A 304 8.05 -42.54 0.02
CA MET A 304 7.21 -41.34 0.13
C MET A 304 5.95 -41.39 -0.76
N TYR A 305 4.75 -41.49 -0.15
CA TYR A 305 3.45 -41.47 -0.85
C TYR A 305 2.70 -40.15 -0.65
N GLY A 306 2.11 -39.62 -1.73
CA GLY A 306 1.12 -38.55 -1.62
C GLY A 306 -0.19 -39.06 -1.01
N ILE A 307 -1.07 -38.14 -0.62
CA ILE A 307 -2.35 -38.45 0.04
C ILE A 307 -3.28 -39.32 -0.83
N ALA A 308 -3.35 -39.02 -2.12
CA ALA A 308 -4.16 -39.72 -3.11
C ALA A 308 -3.26 -40.16 -4.28
N PRO A 309 -2.46 -41.22 -4.10
CA PRO A 309 -1.43 -41.57 -5.07
C PRO A 309 -2.02 -41.92 -6.45
N ASN A 310 -3.19 -42.55 -6.55
CA ASN A 310 -3.69 -43.08 -7.82
C ASN A 310 -4.55 -42.10 -8.64
N VAL A 311 -4.50 -40.79 -8.35
CA VAL A 311 -5.24 -39.78 -9.12
C VAL A 311 -4.72 -39.63 -10.55
N ASP A 312 -5.56 -39.10 -11.43
CA ASP A 312 -5.13 -38.57 -12.72
C ASP A 312 -4.69 -37.11 -12.50
N LEU A 313 -3.38 -36.87 -12.47
CA LEU A 313 -2.78 -35.59 -12.12
C LEU A 313 -2.59 -34.70 -13.37
N TYR A 314 -3.05 -33.45 -13.30
CA TYR A 314 -2.91 -32.44 -14.34
C TYR A 314 -2.18 -31.20 -13.81
N ALA A 315 -1.48 -30.48 -14.70
CA ALA A 315 -0.75 -29.26 -14.33
C ALA A 315 -1.22 -28.05 -15.13
N TYR A 316 -1.47 -26.93 -14.46
CA TYR A 316 -1.76 -25.64 -15.09
C TYR A 316 -0.71 -24.66 -14.58
N ARG A 317 0.33 -24.45 -15.38
CA ARG A 317 1.43 -23.54 -15.06
C ARG A 317 0.98 -22.10 -15.28
N VAL A 318 0.77 -21.40 -14.17
CA VAL A 318 0.29 -20.01 -14.11
C VAL A 318 1.27 -19.08 -13.40
N LEU A 319 2.31 -19.62 -12.75
CA LEU A 319 3.42 -18.88 -12.19
C LEU A 319 4.72 -19.32 -12.88
N GLY A 320 5.59 -18.38 -13.20
CA GLY A 320 6.82 -18.59 -13.93
C GLY A 320 8.05 -18.22 -13.09
N ALA A 321 9.07 -17.68 -13.74
CA ALA A 321 10.31 -17.24 -13.10
C ALA A 321 10.05 -16.43 -11.83
N TYR A 322 10.85 -16.70 -10.79
CA TYR A 322 10.69 -16.11 -9.46
C TYR A 322 9.39 -16.47 -8.74
N GLY A 323 8.68 -17.50 -9.19
CA GLY A 323 7.38 -17.89 -8.65
C GLY A 323 6.28 -16.86 -8.94
N ARG A 324 6.42 -16.07 -10.01
CA ARG A 324 5.52 -14.95 -10.34
C ARG A 324 4.59 -15.22 -11.51
N GLY A 325 3.36 -14.73 -11.46
CA GLY A 325 2.45 -14.78 -12.60
C GLY A 325 1.22 -13.89 -12.44
N SER A 326 0.58 -13.60 -13.57
CA SER A 326 -0.57 -12.68 -13.61
C SER A 326 -1.86 -13.33 -13.11
N THR A 327 -2.75 -12.52 -12.53
CA THR A 327 -4.10 -12.93 -12.12
C THR A 327 -4.87 -13.53 -13.30
N SER A 328 -4.71 -12.98 -14.50
CA SER A 328 -5.28 -13.51 -15.74
C SER A 328 -4.79 -14.92 -16.07
N TRP A 329 -3.53 -15.26 -15.79
CA TRP A 329 -2.99 -16.61 -16.00
C TRP A 329 -3.63 -17.60 -15.03
N ILE A 330 -3.79 -17.20 -13.77
CA ILE A 330 -4.48 -17.99 -12.74
C ILE A 330 -5.93 -18.25 -13.14
N VAL A 331 -6.66 -17.21 -13.57
CA VAL A 331 -8.03 -17.36 -14.10
C VAL A 331 -8.05 -18.31 -15.30
N GLY A 332 -7.08 -18.22 -16.21
CA GLY A 332 -6.94 -19.15 -17.34
C GLY A 332 -6.75 -20.60 -16.92
N GLY A 333 -5.90 -20.84 -15.92
CA GLY A 333 -5.71 -22.17 -15.33
C GLY A 333 -7.00 -22.73 -14.71
N ILE A 334 -7.76 -21.90 -13.97
CA ILE A 334 -9.05 -22.31 -13.38
C ILE A 334 -10.09 -22.57 -14.48
N GLU A 335 -10.21 -21.67 -15.46
CA GLU A 335 -11.12 -21.78 -16.60
C GLU A 335 -10.93 -23.12 -17.33
N ASP A 336 -9.69 -23.45 -17.64
CA ASP A 336 -9.38 -24.65 -18.41
C ASP A 336 -9.40 -25.92 -17.56
N ALA A 337 -9.06 -25.86 -16.27
CA ALA A 337 -9.30 -26.96 -15.35
C ALA A 337 -10.79 -27.33 -15.28
N VAL A 338 -11.69 -26.34 -15.29
CA VAL A 338 -13.13 -26.61 -15.36
C VAL A 338 -13.53 -27.18 -16.72
N LYS A 339 -12.96 -26.69 -17.83
CA LYS A 339 -13.24 -27.23 -19.18
C LYS A 339 -12.72 -28.66 -19.39
N ASP A 340 -11.64 -29.03 -18.69
CA ASP A 340 -11.06 -30.37 -18.71
C ASP A 340 -11.77 -31.35 -17.77
N ASP A 341 -12.89 -30.91 -17.18
CA ASP A 341 -13.73 -31.65 -16.23
C ASP A 341 -12.89 -32.16 -15.03
N MET A 342 -12.00 -31.32 -14.46
CA MET A 342 -11.30 -31.66 -13.22
C MET A 342 -12.31 -31.86 -12.08
N ASP A 343 -12.06 -32.85 -11.22
CA ASP A 343 -12.88 -33.06 -10.02
C ASP A 343 -12.43 -32.15 -8.87
N VAL A 344 -11.11 -31.98 -8.75
CA VAL A 344 -10.45 -31.19 -7.70
C VAL A 344 -9.39 -30.30 -8.32
N ILE A 345 -9.29 -29.06 -7.87
CA ILE A 345 -8.19 -28.15 -8.21
C ILE A 345 -7.49 -27.66 -6.95
N ASN A 346 -6.16 -27.64 -7.00
CA ASN A 346 -5.29 -27.11 -5.96
C ASN A 346 -4.73 -25.75 -6.40
N LEU A 347 -4.92 -24.73 -5.56
CA LEU A 347 -4.36 -23.40 -5.72
C LEU A 347 -3.50 -23.04 -4.50
N SER A 348 -2.23 -23.40 -4.56
CA SER A 348 -1.23 -23.05 -3.54
C SER A 348 -0.60 -21.70 -3.88
N LEU A 349 -1.44 -20.67 -4.01
CA LEU A 349 -1.05 -19.32 -4.42
C LEU A 349 -2.07 -18.31 -3.90
N GLY A 350 -1.66 -17.05 -3.78
CA GLY A 350 -2.53 -15.96 -3.40
C GLY A 350 -1.80 -14.62 -3.30
N ASN A 351 -2.56 -13.56 -3.12
CA ASN A 351 -2.07 -12.23 -2.77
C ASN A 351 -2.42 -11.90 -1.31
N SER A 352 -2.03 -10.71 -0.85
CA SER A 352 -2.40 -10.15 0.45
C SER A 352 -3.70 -9.35 0.43
N SER A 353 -4.41 -9.28 -0.70
CA SER A 353 -5.65 -8.53 -0.81
C SER A 353 -6.76 -9.27 -0.06
N PRO A 354 -7.40 -8.66 0.94
CA PRO A 354 -8.50 -9.30 1.66
C PRO A 354 -9.81 -9.30 0.85
N GLU A 355 -9.80 -8.80 -0.39
CA GLU A 355 -11.00 -8.63 -1.21
C GLU A 355 -11.54 -9.96 -1.75
N GLU A 356 -12.87 -10.13 -1.65
CA GLU A 356 -13.57 -11.35 -2.07
C GLU A 356 -14.02 -11.30 -3.55
N ASN A 357 -13.86 -10.14 -4.22
CA ASN A 357 -14.37 -9.82 -5.56
C ASN A 357 -13.29 -9.70 -6.65
N GLN A 358 -12.05 -10.11 -6.37
CA GLN A 358 -11.00 -10.20 -7.38
C GLN A 358 -11.32 -11.26 -8.44
N ALA A 359 -10.80 -11.11 -9.67
CA ALA A 359 -11.08 -12.03 -10.76
C ALA A 359 -10.78 -13.50 -10.42
N ASN A 360 -9.67 -13.78 -9.73
CA ASN A 360 -9.30 -15.12 -9.26
C ASN A 360 -10.27 -15.67 -8.20
N SER A 361 -10.72 -14.85 -7.24
CA SER A 361 -11.72 -15.23 -6.22
C SER A 361 -13.08 -15.55 -6.87
N MET A 362 -13.50 -14.75 -7.86
CA MET A 362 -14.72 -14.99 -8.64
C MET A 362 -14.61 -16.29 -9.45
N ALA A 363 -13.45 -16.53 -10.08
CA ALA A 363 -13.19 -17.76 -10.83
C ALA A 363 -13.25 -19.00 -9.92
N VAL A 364 -12.67 -18.97 -8.71
CA VAL A 364 -12.76 -20.06 -7.73
C VAL A 364 -14.22 -20.33 -7.33
N ASN A 365 -15.00 -19.28 -7.04
CA ASN A 365 -16.42 -19.43 -6.72
C ASN A 365 -17.18 -20.13 -7.86
N ASN A 366 -16.93 -19.71 -9.11
CA ASN A 366 -17.62 -20.26 -10.26
C ASN A 366 -17.16 -21.69 -10.61
N ALA A 367 -15.91 -22.07 -10.31
CA ALA A 367 -15.45 -23.46 -10.39
C ALA A 367 -16.25 -24.38 -9.44
N MET A 368 -16.44 -23.95 -8.17
CA MET A 368 -17.28 -24.67 -7.19
C MET A 368 -18.71 -24.86 -7.69
N LEU A 369 -19.32 -23.83 -8.28
CA LEU A 369 -20.68 -23.89 -8.85
C LEU A 369 -20.76 -24.81 -10.08
N LEU A 370 -19.67 -24.94 -10.83
CA LEU A 370 -19.59 -25.81 -12.00
C LEU A 370 -19.34 -27.28 -11.65
N GLY A 371 -19.04 -27.58 -10.38
CA GLY A 371 -18.87 -28.93 -9.86
C GLY A 371 -17.42 -29.32 -9.56
N VAL A 372 -16.48 -28.38 -9.65
CA VAL A 372 -15.06 -28.59 -9.38
C VAL A 372 -14.72 -28.16 -7.96
N THR A 373 -14.12 -29.05 -7.16
CA THR A 373 -13.73 -28.75 -5.77
C THR A 373 -12.44 -27.95 -5.75
N ALA A 374 -12.50 -26.68 -5.35
CA ALA A 374 -11.35 -25.77 -5.32
C ALA A 374 -10.81 -25.60 -3.90
N ASN A 375 -9.55 -26.03 -3.70
CA ASN A 375 -8.81 -25.88 -2.45
C ASN A 375 -7.75 -24.79 -2.62
N VAL A 376 -7.71 -23.85 -1.67
CA VAL A 376 -6.92 -22.61 -1.81
C VAL A 376 -6.15 -22.32 -0.53
N ALA A 377 -4.85 -22.03 -0.65
CA ALA A 377 -3.99 -21.64 0.46
C ALA A 377 -4.42 -20.28 1.04
N THR A 378 -4.56 -20.17 2.37
CA THR A 378 -4.98 -18.90 3.00
C THR A 378 -3.91 -17.81 3.02
N GLY A 379 -2.65 -18.15 2.74
CA GLY A 379 -1.51 -17.25 2.83
C GLY A 379 -0.70 -17.44 4.11
N ASN A 380 0.49 -16.84 4.14
CA ASN A 380 1.48 -17.01 5.20
C ASN A 380 1.81 -15.69 5.94
N SER A 381 0.80 -14.82 6.09
CA SER A 381 0.94 -13.49 6.71
C SER A 381 0.39 -13.41 8.14
N GLY A 382 0.18 -14.55 8.81
CA GLY A 382 -0.18 -14.63 10.22
C GLY A 382 0.94 -14.14 11.16
N PRO A 383 0.71 -14.15 12.50
CA PRO A 383 -0.46 -14.69 13.20
C PRO A 383 -1.58 -13.65 13.44
N GLU A 384 -1.42 -12.44 12.92
CA GLU A 384 -2.42 -11.38 13.11
C GLU A 384 -3.74 -11.70 12.41
N ARG A 385 -4.85 -11.16 12.95
CA ARG A 385 -6.19 -11.34 12.36
C ARG A 385 -6.31 -10.69 10.99
N SER A 386 -7.23 -11.20 10.18
CA SER A 386 -7.60 -10.64 8.86
C SER A 386 -6.42 -10.55 7.88
N THR A 387 -5.52 -11.53 7.96
CA THR A 387 -4.32 -11.65 7.13
C THR A 387 -4.51 -12.63 5.96
N ILE A 388 -5.72 -13.18 5.82
CA ILE A 388 -6.12 -13.98 4.66
C ILE A 388 -6.26 -13.10 3.41
N GLY A 389 -5.77 -13.59 2.28
CA GLY A 389 -5.90 -12.91 0.99
C GLY A 389 -6.53 -13.75 -0.13
N GLY A 390 -6.73 -13.13 -1.29
CA GLY A 390 -7.34 -13.74 -2.46
C GLY A 390 -6.40 -14.73 -3.16
N PRO A 391 -6.90 -15.88 -3.67
CA PRO A 391 -8.30 -16.22 -3.83
C PRO A 391 -8.93 -16.98 -2.64
N ALA A 392 -8.23 -17.18 -1.52
CA ALA A 392 -8.78 -17.93 -0.38
C ALA A 392 -9.89 -17.19 0.37
N THR A 393 -9.99 -15.88 0.17
CA THR A 393 -11.13 -15.04 0.55
C THR A 393 -12.43 -15.42 -0.18
N SER A 394 -12.36 -16.19 -1.27
CA SER A 394 -13.54 -16.70 -1.98
C SER A 394 -14.49 -17.44 -1.01
N PRO A 395 -15.78 -17.03 -0.91
CA PRO A 395 -16.67 -17.64 0.07
C PRO A 395 -17.02 -19.11 -0.23
N LEU A 396 -17.00 -19.51 -1.51
CA LEU A 396 -17.33 -20.88 -1.90
C LEU A 396 -16.11 -21.81 -1.83
N GLY A 397 -14.92 -21.33 -2.22
CA GLY A 397 -13.68 -22.11 -2.18
C GLY A 397 -13.32 -22.61 -0.78
N ILE A 398 -12.53 -23.68 -0.70
CA ILE A 398 -12.07 -24.26 0.57
C ILE A 398 -10.72 -23.63 0.91
N GLY A 399 -10.72 -22.67 1.85
CA GLY A 399 -9.50 -22.05 2.37
C GLY A 399 -8.80 -22.96 3.37
N VAL A 400 -7.51 -23.22 3.19
CA VAL A 400 -6.75 -24.18 3.99
C VAL A 400 -5.68 -23.51 4.85
N GLY A 401 -5.80 -23.67 6.17
CA GLY A 401 -4.81 -23.23 7.16
C GLY A 401 -3.69 -24.26 7.39
N ASN A 402 -2.54 -23.81 7.90
CA ASN A 402 -1.33 -24.61 8.10
C ASN A 402 -1.17 -25.05 9.56
N THR A 403 -1.07 -26.36 9.79
CA THR A 403 -0.69 -26.96 11.08
C THR A 403 0.65 -27.68 11.04
N THR A 404 1.18 -27.98 12.22
CA THR A 404 2.40 -28.77 12.40
C THR A 404 2.13 -30.27 12.42
N LEU A 405 3.12 -31.04 11.95
CA LEU A 405 3.19 -32.47 12.21
C LEU A 405 3.91 -32.73 13.55
N PRO A 406 3.73 -33.92 14.15
CA PRO A 406 4.67 -34.41 15.15
C PRO A 406 6.08 -34.45 14.56
N GLU A 407 7.04 -33.83 15.24
CA GLU A 407 8.42 -33.72 14.78
C GLU A 407 9.40 -34.19 15.87
N GLU A 408 10.47 -34.86 15.45
CA GLU A 408 11.55 -35.23 16.35
C GLU A 408 12.41 -34.01 16.71
N ARG A 409 12.58 -33.80 18.01
CA ARG A 409 13.46 -32.81 18.65
C ARG A 409 14.59 -33.54 19.33
N ILE A 410 15.81 -33.04 19.16
CA ILE A 410 17.01 -33.67 19.71
C ILE A 410 17.68 -32.68 20.65
N ASP A 411 17.75 -33.04 21.92
CA ASP A 411 18.63 -32.37 22.87
C ASP A 411 19.98 -33.09 22.89
N VAL A 412 21.07 -32.35 23.04
CA VAL A 412 22.43 -32.87 23.03
C VAL A 412 23.25 -32.33 24.20
N ASP A 413 23.96 -33.22 24.88
CA ASP A 413 24.91 -32.84 25.93
C ASP A 413 26.28 -32.57 25.32
N LEU A 414 26.72 -31.31 25.38
CA LEU A 414 28.07 -30.89 25.00
C LEU A 414 28.97 -30.85 26.22
N LYS A 415 30.11 -31.53 26.13
CA LYS A 415 31.19 -31.43 27.11
C LYS A 415 32.27 -30.49 26.61
N LEU A 416 32.53 -29.44 27.39
CA LEU A 416 33.48 -28.37 27.13
C LEU A 416 34.53 -28.35 28.24
N GLY A 417 35.56 -29.20 28.14
CA GLY A 417 36.51 -29.43 29.24
C GLY A 417 35.88 -30.32 30.34
N GLU A 418 35.79 -29.83 31.57
CA GLU A 418 35.13 -30.54 32.69
C GLU A 418 33.63 -30.27 32.79
N GLU A 419 33.11 -29.22 32.15
CA GLU A 419 31.71 -28.86 32.19
C GLU A 419 30.92 -29.61 31.11
N THR A 420 29.74 -30.13 31.48
CA THR A 420 28.76 -30.71 30.55
C THR A 420 27.48 -29.91 30.64
N LYS A 421 26.94 -29.49 29.50
CA LYS A 421 25.68 -28.74 29.41
C LYS A 421 24.81 -29.30 28.29
N ASN A 422 23.51 -29.25 28.53
CA ASN A 422 22.50 -29.67 27.57
C ASN A 422 22.10 -28.51 26.66
N TYR A 423 21.96 -28.80 25.37
CA TYR A 423 21.56 -27.86 24.33
C TYR A 423 20.53 -28.49 23.39
N LYS A 424 19.80 -27.66 22.64
CA LYS A 424 18.88 -28.13 21.61
C LYS A 424 19.58 -28.13 20.25
N LEU A 425 19.38 -29.18 19.47
CA LEU A 425 19.65 -29.11 18.04
C LEU A 425 18.55 -28.32 17.35
N MET A 426 18.94 -27.27 16.63
CA MET A 426 18.02 -26.53 15.76
C MET A 426 17.89 -27.18 14.39
N ALA A 427 18.91 -27.88 13.91
CA ALA A 427 18.91 -28.53 12.61
C ALA A 427 19.74 -29.81 12.62
N TYR A 428 19.37 -30.79 11.79
CA TYR A 428 20.14 -32.01 11.56
C TYR A 428 19.82 -32.63 10.20
N GLU A 429 20.66 -33.57 9.77
CA GLU A 429 20.50 -34.21 8.47
C GLU A 429 19.28 -35.14 8.44
N PHE A 430 18.42 -34.99 7.43
CA PHE A 430 17.24 -35.86 7.29
C PHE A 430 17.65 -37.32 7.07
N GLY A 431 16.98 -38.25 7.75
CA GLY A 431 17.24 -39.69 7.61
C GLY A 431 18.48 -40.21 8.36
N ASN A 432 19.31 -39.31 8.92
CA ASN A 432 20.52 -39.66 9.65
C ASN A 432 20.37 -39.33 11.15
N ASN A 433 20.82 -40.23 12.01
CA ASN A 433 20.84 -39.99 13.46
C ASN A 433 22.12 -39.22 13.83
N PRO A 434 22.05 -37.99 14.39
CA PRO A 434 23.22 -37.21 14.81
C PRO A 434 24.16 -37.95 15.79
N GLU A 435 23.62 -38.84 16.63
CA GLU A 435 24.43 -39.68 17.52
C GLU A 435 25.38 -40.59 16.73
N THR A 436 24.97 -41.01 15.54
CA THR A 436 25.79 -41.87 14.69
C THR A 436 26.88 -41.11 13.95
N THR A 437 26.72 -39.81 13.73
CA THR A 437 27.66 -38.95 12.99
C THR A 437 28.61 -38.16 13.89
N LEU A 438 28.27 -37.98 15.17
CA LEU A 438 29.05 -37.21 16.15
C LEU A 438 29.58 -38.07 17.32
N LYS A 439 30.46 -39.04 17.02
CA LYS A 439 31.00 -39.98 18.02
C LYS A 439 32.38 -39.63 18.58
N ASP A 440 33.11 -38.77 17.88
CA ASP A 440 34.48 -38.42 18.22
C ASP A 440 34.55 -37.11 19.01
N GLN A 441 35.76 -36.80 19.48
CA GLN A 441 36.08 -35.49 20.02
C GLN A 441 36.48 -34.55 18.87
N TYR A 442 35.83 -33.39 18.78
CA TYR A 442 36.02 -32.43 17.70
C TYR A 442 36.70 -31.14 18.15
N GLU A 443 37.52 -30.56 17.29
CA GLU A 443 38.06 -29.22 17.50
C GLU A 443 36.98 -28.18 17.20
N LEU A 444 36.78 -27.21 18.10
CA LEU A 444 35.91 -26.06 17.88
C LEU A 444 36.71 -24.92 17.25
N VAL A 445 36.18 -24.31 16.19
CA VAL A 445 36.81 -23.19 15.50
C VAL A 445 35.87 -22.01 15.37
N ASN A 446 36.34 -20.81 15.70
CA ASN A 446 35.56 -19.59 15.56
C ASN A 446 35.55 -19.12 14.11
N ILE A 447 34.38 -18.82 13.58
CA ILE A 447 34.23 -18.16 12.28
C ILE A 447 34.31 -16.64 12.47
N PRO A 448 35.17 -15.92 11.74
CA PRO A 448 35.44 -14.49 11.98
C PRO A 448 34.29 -13.55 11.61
N GLY A 449 33.22 -14.08 11.00
CA GLY A 449 32.03 -13.32 10.60
C GLY A 449 30.73 -14.03 10.96
N LEU A 450 29.71 -13.82 10.13
CA LEU A 450 28.35 -14.31 10.36
C LEU A 450 28.09 -15.65 9.67
N GLY A 451 29.10 -16.32 9.12
CA GLY A 451 28.95 -17.58 8.41
C GLY A 451 28.58 -17.41 6.94
N LYS A 452 28.95 -16.27 6.33
CA LYS A 452 28.91 -16.12 4.87
C LYS A 452 29.96 -17.04 4.24
N LYS A 453 29.80 -17.39 2.97
CA LYS A 453 30.72 -18.32 2.27
C LYS A 453 32.18 -17.87 2.36
N GLU A 454 32.43 -16.56 2.33
CA GLU A 454 33.76 -15.95 2.42
C GLU A 454 34.38 -16.06 3.82
N ASP A 455 33.55 -16.16 4.87
CA ASP A 455 34.02 -16.31 6.25
C ASP A 455 34.66 -17.69 6.47
N PHE A 456 34.10 -18.72 5.82
CA PHE A 456 34.63 -20.09 5.86
C PHE A 456 35.90 -20.27 5.03
N ALA A 457 36.12 -19.45 3.99
CA ALA A 457 37.35 -19.49 3.22
C ALA A 457 38.60 -19.10 4.05
N GLN A 458 38.39 -18.41 5.17
CA GLN A 458 39.46 -17.91 6.05
C GLN A 458 39.85 -18.89 7.15
N VAL A 459 39.06 -19.96 7.38
CA VAL A 459 39.23 -20.89 8.50
C VAL A 459 39.07 -22.34 8.04
N ASN A 460 40.05 -23.19 8.35
CA ASN A 460 39.92 -24.63 8.07
C ASN A 460 38.96 -25.30 9.06
N VAL A 461 37.74 -25.56 8.61
CA VAL A 461 36.65 -26.19 9.36
C VAL A 461 36.43 -27.67 8.99
N LYS A 462 37.23 -28.22 8.06
CA LYS A 462 37.06 -29.60 7.60
C LYS A 462 37.22 -30.59 8.76
N ASP A 463 36.20 -31.44 8.94
CA ASP A 463 36.10 -32.43 10.02
C ASP A 463 36.08 -31.82 11.44
N LYS A 464 35.70 -30.55 11.57
CA LYS A 464 35.63 -29.77 12.82
C LYS A 464 34.24 -29.21 13.09
N VAL A 465 34.06 -28.55 14.23
CA VAL A 465 32.82 -27.82 14.58
C VAL A 465 33.01 -26.33 14.48
N ALA A 466 32.10 -25.67 13.75
CA ALA A 466 32.15 -24.22 13.54
C ALA A 466 31.32 -23.48 14.61
N LEU A 467 31.92 -22.51 15.30
CA LEU A 467 31.22 -21.55 16.16
C LEU A 467 30.88 -20.31 15.34
N VAL A 468 29.59 -20.00 15.19
CA VAL A 468 29.09 -18.92 14.32
C VAL A 468 28.12 -18.04 15.10
N GLU A 469 28.22 -16.71 14.94
CA GLU A 469 27.25 -15.78 15.51
C GLU A 469 25.97 -15.74 14.66
N ARG A 470 24.80 -15.71 15.31
CA ARG A 470 23.55 -15.32 14.66
C ARG A 470 23.68 -13.90 14.09
N GLY A 471 23.08 -13.63 12.94
CA GLY A 471 23.12 -12.29 12.38
C GLY A 471 22.32 -12.17 11.09
N GLU A 472 22.79 -11.31 10.20
CA GLU A 472 22.18 -10.91 8.94
C GLU A 472 21.66 -12.07 8.07
N ILE A 473 22.47 -13.13 7.88
CA ILE A 473 22.10 -14.27 7.03
C ILE A 473 21.28 -15.33 7.78
N ALA A 474 20.44 -16.07 7.04
CA ALA A 474 19.56 -17.10 7.60
C ALA A 474 20.34 -18.29 8.20
N PHE A 475 19.74 -19.00 9.16
CA PHE A 475 20.36 -20.20 9.75
C PHE A 475 20.66 -21.25 8.70
N VAL A 476 19.72 -21.49 7.77
CA VAL A 476 19.86 -22.47 6.68
C VAL A 476 21.09 -22.19 5.82
N GLU A 477 21.38 -20.92 5.56
CA GLU A 477 22.54 -20.49 4.78
C GLU A 477 23.85 -20.72 5.55
N LYS A 478 23.89 -20.40 6.85
CA LYS A 478 25.05 -20.67 7.72
C LYS A 478 25.38 -22.17 7.75
N ILE A 479 24.36 -23.00 7.92
CA ILE A 479 24.50 -24.45 8.01
C ILE A 479 25.02 -25.00 6.68
N LYS A 480 24.44 -24.56 5.55
CA LYS A 480 24.90 -24.94 4.22
C LYS A 480 26.35 -24.54 3.98
N ASN A 481 26.72 -23.29 4.25
CA ASN A 481 28.08 -22.80 4.05
C ASN A 481 29.10 -23.58 4.89
N ALA A 482 28.73 -23.95 6.13
CA ALA A 482 29.56 -24.79 6.98
C ALA A 482 29.70 -26.22 6.44
N LYS A 483 28.60 -26.84 5.97
CA LYS A 483 28.62 -28.17 5.35
C LYS A 483 29.49 -28.18 4.09
N ASP A 484 29.31 -27.20 3.20
CA ASP A 484 30.10 -27.04 1.96
C ASP A 484 31.61 -26.87 2.27
N ALA A 485 31.94 -26.22 3.38
CA ALA A 485 33.32 -26.07 3.86
C ALA A 485 33.88 -27.32 4.58
N GLY A 486 33.05 -28.36 4.80
CA GLY A 486 33.42 -29.64 5.38
C GLY A 486 33.27 -29.75 6.90
N ALA A 487 32.52 -28.86 7.55
CA ALA A 487 32.24 -28.95 8.99
C ALA A 487 31.38 -30.18 9.34
N LYS A 488 31.59 -30.75 10.52
CA LYS A 488 30.79 -31.87 11.05
C LYS A 488 29.56 -31.42 11.83
N ALA A 489 29.64 -30.26 12.46
CA ALA A 489 28.54 -29.63 13.16
C ALA A 489 28.75 -28.11 13.22
N VAL A 490 27.69 -27.39 13.56
CA VAL A 490 27.71 -25.95 13.81
C VAL A 490 27.18 -25.67 15.20
N ILE A 491 27.79 -24.73 15.91
CA ILE A 491 27.21 -24.11 17.11
C ILE A 491 26.88 -22.68 16.72
N VAL A 492 25.59 -22.35 16.68
CA VAL A 492 25.14 -20.98 16.44
C VAL A 492 24.81 -20.34 17.77
N TYR A 493 25.56 -19.29 18.14
CA TYR A 493 25.26 -18.53 19.35
C TYR A 493 24.49 -17.24 19.03
N ASN A 494 23.58 -16.86 19.92
CA ASN A 494 22.65 -15.76 19.68
C ASN A 494 23.34 -14.38 19.58
N SER A 495 22.71 -13.45 18.86
CA SER A 495 23.20 -12.09 18.69
C SER A 495 22.64 -11.16 19.77
N GLU A 496 23.17 -9.94 19.89
CA GLU A 496 22.70 -8.96 20.87
C GLU A 496 21.22 -8.61 20.70
N THR A 497 20.79 -8.45 19.44
CA THR A 497 19.43 -8.10 19.03
C THR A 497 18.58 -9.30 18.63
N GLY A 498 19.10 -10.52 18.77
CA GLY A 498 18.38 -11.73 18.40
C GLY A 498 17.18 -11.99 19.31
N SER A 499 16.14 -12.64 18.77
CA SER A 499 15.02 -13.13 19.58
C SER A 499 15.53 -13.91 20.80
N ASN A 500 14.93 -13.68 21.97
CA ASN A 500 15.27 -14.32 23.24
C ASN A 500 16.70 -14.02 23.76
N SER A 501 17.41 -13.04 23.19
CA SER A 501 18.73 -12.59 23.69
C SER A 501 18.65 -12.08 25.15
N PRO A 502 19.63 -12.40 26.02
CA PRO A 502 20.90 -13.08 25.72
C PRO A 502 20.80 -14.62 25.70
N GLY A 503 19.62 -15.21 25.85
CA GLY A 503 19.34 -16.65 25.77
C GLY A 503 19.54 -17.26 24.37
N PRO A 504 19.30 -18.57 24.20
CA PRO A 504 19.34 -19.24 22.89
C PRO A 504 18.26 -18.70 21.96
N ALA A 505 18.35 -18.92 20.66
CA ALA A 505 17.34 -18.44 19.71
C ALA A 505 15.97 -19.11 19.93
N ASP A 506 15.96 -20.33 20.48
CA ASP A 506 14.81 -21.23 20.65
C ASP A 506 14.08 -21.51 19.32
N ILE A 507 14.85 -21.62 18.23
CA ILE A 507 14.35 -21.87 16.89
C ILE A 507 14.69 -23.30 16.48
N PHE A 508 13.69 -24.05 16.02
CA PHE A 508 13.90 -25.33 15.35
C PHE A 508 13.70 -25.14 13.84
N VAL A 509 14.76 -25.39 13.08
CA VAL A 509 14.80 -25.24 11.62
C VAL A 509 14.27 -26.48 10.93
N GLY A 510 14.43 -27.67 11.52
CA GLY A 510 13.97 -28.93 10.91
C GLY A 510 15.10 -29.88 10.55
N ALA A 511 14.72 -30.93 9.82
CA ALA A 511 15.64 -31.91 9.29
C ALA A 511 15.70 -31.81 7.77
N SER A 512 16.89 -31.61 7.20
CA SER A 512 17.05 -31.54 5.75
C SER A 512 18.29 -32.28 5.31
N PHE A 513 18.33 -32.78 4.09
CA PHE A 513 19.51 -33.44 3.54
C PHE A 513 20.76 -32.56 3.51
N ASP A 514 20.63 -31.22 3.51
CA ASP A 514 21.76 -30.29 3.52
C ASP A 514 22.15 -29.78 4.89
N TYR A 515 21.46 -30.23 5.91
CA TYR A 515 21.81 -29.85 7.27
C TYR A 515 22.87 -30.77 7.81
N ILE A 516 23.72 -30.20 8.66
CA ILE A 516 24.57 -30.93 9.60
C ILE A 516 24.06 -30.60 11.01
N PRO A 517 24.32 -31.45 12.01
CA PRO A 517 23.90 -31.18 13.38
C PRO A 517 24.29 -29.76 13.80
N THR A 518 23.29 -28.98 14.19
CA THR A 518 23.46 -27.56 14.53
C THR A 518 22.88 -27.28 15.89
N VAL A 519 23.71 -26.81 16.80
CA VAL A 519 23.37 -26.51 18.19
C VAL A 519 22.96 -25.04 18.32
N ASP A 520 21.84 -24.79 18.98
CA ASP A 520 21.41 -23.45 19.38
C ASP A 520 21.97 -23.09 20.76
N MET A 521 22.75 -22.01 20.82
CA MET A 521 23.48 -21.59 22.02
C MET A 521 23.15 -20.15 22.40
N ASP A 522 23.11 -19.88 23.70
CA ASP A 522 22.92 -18.52 24.21
C ASP A 522 24.13 -17.61 23.91
N ARG A 523 23.87 -16.30 23.82
CA ARG A 523 24.90 -15.31 23.47
C ARG A 523 26.05 -15.28 24.46
N THR A 524 25.74 -15.40 25.76
CA THR A 524 26.71 -15.25 26.84
C THR A 524 27.77 -16.35 26.76
N GLN A 525 27.33 -17.58 26.54
CA GLN A 525 28.19 -18.74 26.37
C GLN A 525 28.99 -18.68 25.07
N GLY A 526 28.35 -18.28 23.97
CA GLY A 526 29.02 -18.12 22.68
C GLY A 526 30.18 -17.13 22.73
N LEU A 527 29.97 -15.95 23.34
CA LEU A 527 31.02 -14.95 23.53
C LEU A 527 32.14 -15.46 24.46
N ALA A 528 31.80 -16.21 25.51
CA ALA A 528 32.79 -16.82 26.39
C ALA A 528 33.66 -17.85 25.64
N LEU A 529 33.07 -18.69 24.78
CA LEU A 529 33.80 -19.64 23.94
C LEU A 529 34.67 -18.94 22.91
N LYS A 530 34.16 -17.89 22.26
CA LYS A 530 34.93 -17.06 21.33
C LYS A 530 36.17 -16.46 21.99
N ALA A 531 36.03 -15.85 23.18
CA ALA A 531 37.15 -15.30 23.93
C ALA A 531 38.16 -16.37 24.42
N LYS A 532 37.71 -17.62 24.62
CA LYS A 532 38.56 -18.75 24.97
C LYS A 532 39.37 -19.25 23.76
N LEU A 533 38.75 -19.31 22.58
CA LEU A 533 39.37 -19.72 21.32
C LEU A 533 40.48 -18.76 20.85
N GLU A 534 40.46 -17.49 21.28
CA GLU A 534 41.57 -16.55 21.06
C GLU A 534 42.85 -16.90 21.85
N LYS A 535 42.72 -17.71 22.92
CA LYS A 535 43.81 -18.01 23.86
C LYS A 535 44.30 -19.44 23.75
N GLU A 536 43.41 -20.38 23.47
CA GLU A 536 43.72 -21.80 23.45
C GLU A 536 42.82 -22.60 22.49
N LYS A 537 43.27 -23.81 22.16
CA LYS A 537 42.48 -24.78 21.40
C LYS A 537 41.41 -25.40 22.30
N VAL A 538 40.16 -25.40 21.83
CA VAL A 538 39.02 -25.99 22.54
C VAL A 538 38.57 -27.26 21.83
N MET A 539 38.42 -28.34 22.59
CA MET A 539 37.85 -29.60 22.13
C MET A 539 36.45 -29.78 22.72
N ILE A 540 35.54 -30.37 21.94
CA ILE A 540 34.16 -30.62 22.33
C ILE A 540 33.79 -32.09 22.12
N ASP A 541 33.05 -32.64 23.07
CA ASP A 541 32.47 -33.98 22.96
C ASP A 541 30.94 -33.87 22.95
N PHE A 542 30.30 -34.58 22.03
CA PHE A 542 28.85 -34.79 22.03
C PHE A 542 28.59 -36.10 22.77
N THR A 543 28.09 -36.01 24.01
CA THR A 543 28.15 -37.16 24.94
C THR A 543 26.83 -37.90 25.11
N LYS A 544 25.70 -37.23 24.83
CA LYS A 544 24.36 -37.81 24.93
C LYS A 544 23.40 -37.11 23.98
N PHE A 545 22.57 -37.90 23.30
CA PHE A 545 21.48 -37.41 22.47
C PHE A 545 20.15 -37.88 23.08
N ASN A 546 19.22 -36.96 23.28
CA ASN A 546 17.89 -37.25 23.80
C ASN A 546 16.85 -36.84 22.76
N VAL A 547 16.22 -37.83 22.14
CA VAL A 547 15.20 -37.62 21.12
C VAL A 547 13.82 -37.57 21.79
N THR A 548 13.07 -36.51 21.52
CA THR A 548 11.67 -36.35 21.92
C THR A 548 10.82 -36.06 20.69
N THR A 549 9.51 -36.29 20.75
CA THR A 549 8.60 -35.98 19.64
C THR A 549 7.61 -34.91 20.08
N THR A 550 7.46 -33.85 19.29
CA THR A 550 6.42 -32.84 19.53
C THR A 550 5.04 -33.45 19.29
N PRO A 551 3.98 -32.95 19.94
CA PRO A 551 2.63 -33.47 19.73
C PRO A 551 2.09 -33.20 18.31
N GLY A 552 2.65 -32.26 17.55
CA GLY A 552 2.01 -31.69 16.37
C GLY A 552 0.79 -30.85 16.73
N ASP A 553 -0.17 -30.71 15.81
CA ASP A 553 -1.48 -30.11 16.06
C ASP A 553 -1.48 -28.62 16.49
N ASP A 554 -0.36 -27.91 16.34
CA ASP A 554 -0.32 -26.45 16.50
C ASP A 554 -0.60 -25.78 15.14
N VAL A 555 -1.35 -24.67 15.14
CA VAL A 555 -1.44 -23.80 13.95
C VAL A 555 -0.14 -23.04 13.82
N ASN A 556 0.50 -23.10 12.65
CA ASN A 556 1.74 -22.38 12.40
C ASN A 556 1.50 -20.86 12.54
N ASP A 557 2.42 -20.13 13.16
CA ASP A 557 2.28 -18.68 13.38
C ASP A 557 2.16 -17.92 12.06
N SER A 558 2.88 -18.34 11.02
CA SER A 558 2.77 -17.74 9.68
C SER A 558 1.41 -17.99 9.03
N SER A 559 0.64 -19.01 9.43
CA SER A 559 -0.66 -19.31 8.80
C SER A 559 -1.59 -18.10 8.92
N SER A 560 -1.98 -17.53 7.78
CA SER A 560 -2.91 -16.40 7.74
C SER A 560 -4.22 -16.73 8.47
N ARG A 561 -4.73 -15.73 9.20
CA ARG A 561 -5.90 -15.85 10.08
C ARG A 561 -7.07 -15.09 9.48
N GLY A 562 -8.27 -15.62 9.68
CA GLY A 562 -9.50 -14.87 9.45
C GLY A 562 -9.71 -13.75 10.47
N PRO A 563 -10.88 -13.11 10.45
CA PRO A 563 -11.97 -13.32 9.49
C PRO A 563 -11.61 -12.89 8.06
N SER A 564 -12.37 -13.36 7.07
CA SER A 564 -12.39 -12.66 5.77
C SER A 564 -13.19 -11.36 5.89
N LEU A 565 -12.68 -10.29 5.29
CA LEU A 565 -13.28 -8.96 5.31
C LEU A 565 -13.89 -8.61 3.95
N PRO A 566 -14.88 -7.69 3.90
CA PRO A 566 -15.53 -6.99 5.02
C PRO A 566 -16.62 -7.80 5.74
N ASN A 567 -16.86 -9.06 5.37
CA ASN A 567 -18.03 -9.81 5.83
C ASN A 567 -17.98 -10.34 7.24
N PHE A 568 -16.78 -10.48 7.77
CA PHE A 568 -16.57 -11.24 8.99
C PHE A 568 -16.96 -12.73 8.79
N ASP A 569 -16.51 -13.34 7.67
CA ASP A 569 -16.71 -14.78 7.42
C ASP A 569 -15.62 -15.62 8.09
N ILE A 570 -15.93 -16.89 8.39
CA ILE A 570 -14.98 -17.81 9.00
C ILE A 570 -14.04 -18.35 7.92
N LYS A 571 -12.76 -18.01 8.04
CA LYS A 571 -11.64 -18.60 7.32
C LYS A 571 -10.45 -18.82 8.28
N PRO A 572 -9.57 -19.82 8.05
CA PRO A 572 -9.68 -20.88 7.04
C PRO A 572 -10.97 -21.71 7.21
N ASP A 573 -11.37 -22.48 6.20
CA ASP A 573 -12.51 -23.40 6.32
C ASP A 573 -12.12 -24.65 7.12
N VAL A 574 -10.89 -25.14 6.89
CA VAL A 574 -10.29 -26.31 7.54
C VAL A 574 -8.77 -26.12 7.58
N SER A 575 -8.08 -26.83 8.47
CA SER A 575 -6.63 -26.81 8.54
C SER A 575 -6.03 -28.18 8.21
N ALA A 576 -4.81 -28.19 7.69
CA ALA A 576 -4.06 -29.40 7.38
C ALA A 576 -2.56 -29.20 7.64
N PRO A 577 -1.78 -30.29 7.75
CA PRO A 577 -0.35 -30.18 7.96
C PRO A 577 0.34 -29.49 6.78
N GLY A 578 1.07 -28.41 7.07
CA GLY A 578 1.82 -27.64 6.07
C GLY A 578 3.19 -27.20 6.55
N THR A 579 3.64 -27.63 7.73
CA THR A 579 4.96 -27.30 8.28
C THR A 579 5.92 -28.47 8.07
N ASN A 580 7.08 -28.18 7.48
CA ASN A 580 8.18 -29.12 7.20
C ASN A 580 7.72 -30.37 6.42
N ILE A 581 6.88 -30.16 5.40
CA ILE A 581 6.33 -31.22 4.57
C ILE A 581 7.38 -31.66 3.56
N LEU A 582 7.83 -32.91 3.68
CA LEU A 582 8.71 -33.55 2.69
C LEU A 582 7.90 -33.91 1.43
N SER A 583 8.35 -33.45 0.27
CA SER A 583 7.75 -33.79 -1.03
C SER A 583 8.77 -33.69 -2.17
N THR A 584 8.34 -34.05 -3.39
CA THR A 584 9.14 -34.03 -4.62
C THR A 584 9.54 -32.62 -5.02
N ILE A 585 10.74 -32.43 -5.55
CA ILE A 585 11.16 -31.22 -6.27
C ILE A 585 11.72 -31.62 -7.64
N PRO A 586 11.94 -30.70 -8.58
CA PRO A 586 12.53 -31.03 -9.87
C PRO A 586 13.97 -31.54 -9.75
N SER A 587 14.38 -32.45 -10.63
CA SER A 587 15.74 -33.01 -10.60
C SER A 587 16.83 -31.95 -10.72
N PHE A 588 16.62 -30.92 -11.55
CA PHE A 588 17.61 -29.87 -11.79
C PHE A 588 17.92 -29.06 -10.52
N ALA A 589 16.99 -28.99 -9.56
CA ALA A 589 17.21 -28.31 -8.28
C ALA A 589 18.25 -29.03 -7.40
N VAL A 590 18.60 -30.27 -7.75
CA VAL A 590 19.55 -31.14 -7.05
C VAL A 590 20.57 -31.78 -8.00
N GLY A 591 20.93 -31.08 -9.08
CA GLY A 591 21.97 -31.52 -10.02
C GLY A 591 21.53 -32.69 -10.92
N ASP A 592 20.27 -32.68 -11.35
CA ASP A 592 19.65 -33.68 -12.24
C ASP A 592 19.63 -35.10 -11.69
N ASN A 593 19.41 -35.24 -10.37
CA ASN A 593 19.34 -36.53 -9.71
C ASN A 593 18.00 -36.79 -9.01
N TYR A 594 17.18 -37.66 -9.60
CA TYR A 594 15.88 -38.04 -9.04
C TYR A 594 15.94 -38.81 -7.71
N SER A 595 17.04 -39.50 -7.37
CA SER A 595 17.14 -40.14 -6.06
C SER A 595 17.20 -39.11 -4.92
N LYS A 596 17.53 -37.87 -5.28
CA LYS A 596 17.78 -36.73 -4.40
C LYS A 596 16.70 -35.66 -4.51
N ALA A 597 15.74 -35.80 -5.42
CA ALA A 597 14.82 -34.72 -5.78
C ALA A 597 13.64 -34.57 -4.80
N TYR A 598 13.95 -34.34 -3.53
CA TYR A 598 12.99 -34.16 -2.43
C TYR A 598 13.43 -33.04 -1.47
N ALA A 599 12.48 -32.27 -0.94
CA ALA A 599 12.75 -31.21 0.04
C ALA A 599 11.57 -31.00 1.01
N GLN A 600 11.86 -30.42 2.18
CA GLN A 600 10.85 -29.98 3.14
C GLN A 600 10.48 -28.52 2.90
N TYR A 601 9.19 -28.23 2.69
CA TYR A 601 8.65 -26.87 2.63
C TYR A 601 7.64 -26.61 3.75
N THR A 602 7.53 -25.34 4.15
CA THR A 602 6.59 -24.86 5.16
C THR A 602 5.69 -23.79 4.56
N GLY A 603 4.38 -23.96 4.69
CA GLY A 603 3.40 -22.97 4.29
C GLY A 603 1.99 -23.53 4.16
N THR A 604 1.00 -22.64 4.08
CA THR A 604 -0.37 -23.00 3.68
C THR A 604 -0.42 -23.62 2.27
N SER A 605 0.59 -23.33 1.44
CA SER A 605 0.83 -23.98 0.15
C SER A 605 1.09 -25.49 0.24
N MET A 606 1.62 -26.00 1.35
CA MET A 606 1.82 -27.43 1.59
C MET A 606 0.63 -28.06 2.34
N ALA A 607 -0.13 -27.27 3.10
CA ALA A 607 -1.39 -27.72 3.70
C ALA A 607 -2.50 -27.94 2.66
N THR A 608 -2.60 -27.06 1.67
CA THR A 608 -3.61 -27.13 0.60
C THR A 608 -3.61 -28.44 -0.20
N PRO A 609 -2.45 -28.98 -0.66
CA PRO A 609 -2.41 -30.25 -1.37
C PRO A 609 -2.79 -31.44 -0.49
N HIS A 610 -2.64 -31.37 0.83
CA HIS A 610 -3.20 -32.39 1.71
C HIS A 610 -4.73 -32.43 1.57
N ILE A 611 -5.39 -31.29 1.64
CA ILE A 611 -6.85 -31.20 1.44
C ILE A 611 -7.26 -31.57 0.01
N SER A 612 -6.46 -31.24 -1.00
CA SER A 612 -6.71 -31.68 -2.38
C SER A 612 -6.68 -33.20 -2.54
N GLY A 613 -5.68 -33.86 -1.94
CA GLY A 613 -5.63 -35.32 -1.89
C GLY A 613 -6.81 -35.92 -1.13
N VAL A 614 -7.15 -35.38 0.04
CA VAL A 614 -8.33 -35.86 0.81
C VAL A 614 -9.61 -35.65 0.02
N SER A 615 -9.80 -34.51 -0.63
CA SER A 615 -10.95 -34.23 -1.50
C SER A 615 -11.06 -35.24 -2.63
N ALA A 616 -9.93 -35.66 -3.22
CA ALA A 616 -9.91 -36.69 -4.24
C ALA A 616 -10.31 -38.08 -3.69
N LEU A 617 -9.83 -38.47 -2.50
CA LEU A 617 -10.26 -39.70 -1.83
C LEU A 617 -11.76 -39.68 -1.53
N LEU A 618 -12.29 -38.55 -1.06
CA LEU A 618 -13.73 -38.38 -0.81
C LEU A 618 -14.54 -38.47 -2.10
N LYS A 619 -14.05 -37.89 -3.20
CA LYS A 619 -14.72 -37.95 -4.50
C LYS A 619 -14.73 -39.35 -5.10
N GLU A 620 -13.68 -40.13 -4.91
CA GLU A 620 -13.64 -41.54 -5.32
C GLU A 620 -14.65 -42.38 -4.52
N LEU A 621 -14.72 -42.16 -3.20
CA LEU A 621 -15.63 -42.87 -2.30
C LEU A 621 -17.10 -42.49 -2.51
N HIS A 622 -17.36 -41.21 -2.79
CA HIS A 622 -18.68 -40.65 -2.96
C HIS A 622 -18.77 -39.88 -4.29
N PRO A 623 -18.82 -40.56 -5.45
CA PRO A 623 -18.82 -39.92 -6.76
C PRO A 623 -19.97 -38.92 -6.97
N GLU A 624 -21.09 -39.11 -6.27
CA GLU A 624 -22.26 -38.24 -6.31
C GLU A 624 -22.12 -36.95 -5.48
N TRP A 625 -21.15 -36.89 -4.57
CA TRP A 625 -20.92 -35.69 -3.75
C TRP A 625 -20.52 -34.51 -4.63
N THR A 626 -21.19 -33.39 -4.37
CA THR A 626 -20.86 -32.08 -4.91
C THR A 626 -19.66 -31.49 -4.16
N PRO A 627 -19.01 -30.44 -4.71
CA PRO A 627 -17.96 -29.72 -4.00
C PRO A 627 -18.39 -29.22 -2.61
N PHE A 628 -19.68 -28.86 -2.44
CA PHE A 628 -20.22 -28.39 -1.16
C PHE A 628 -20.42 -29.52 -0.16
N ASP A 629 -20.67 -30.75 -0.63
CA ASP A 629 -20.78 -31.94 0.22
C ASP A 629 -19.41 -32.33 0.76
N ILE A 630 -18.39 -32.31 -0.11
CA ILE A 630 -16.98 -32.50 0.27
C ILE A 630 -16.56 -31.43 1.29
N LYS A 631 -16.83 -30.15 1.00
CA LYS A 631 -16.54 -29.04 1.92
C LYS A 631 -17.21 -29.24 3.29
N SER A 632 -18.48 -29.65 3.31
CA SER A 632 -19.19 -29.96 4.55
C SER A 632 -18.58 -31.15 5.29
N ALA A 633 -18.29 -32.27 4.61
CA ALA A 633 -17.71 -33.45 5.24
C ALA A 633 -16.35 -33.15 5.89
N LEU A 634 -15.48 -32.43 5.19
CA LEU A 634 -14.18 -31.99 5.69
C LEU A 634 -14.32 -31.13 6.96
N SER A 635 -15.25 -30.18 6.94
CA SER A 635 -15.48 -29.26 8.05
C SER A 635 -16.19 -29.93 9.23
N ASN A 636 -17.25 -30.72 8.99
CA ASN A 636 -18.09 -31.30 10.04
C ASN A 636 -17.34 -32.33 10.91
N THR A 637 -16.32 -32.96 10.35
CA THR A 637 -15.56 -34.07 10.97
C THR A 637 -14.18 -33.64 11.48
N ALA A 638 -13.81 -32.38 11.28
CA ALA A 638 -12.50 -31.87 11.67
C ALA A 638 -12.27 -31.97 13.19
N LYS A 639 -11.02 -32.25 13.56
CA LYS A 639 -10.56 -32.29 14.95
C LYS A 639 -10.26 -30.87 15.41
N HIS A 640 -10.98 -30.40 16.44
CA HIS A 640 -10.66 -29.13 17.08
C HIS A 640 -9.29 -29.20 17.77
N LEU A 641 -8.43 -28.24 17.44
CA LEU A 641 -7.15 -28.00 18.09
C LEU A 641 -7.34 -27.32 19.45
N ASP A 642 -6.26 -27.03 20.17
CA ASP A 642 -6.31 -26.36 21.47
C ASP A 642 -7.00 -24.99 21.36
N LYS A 643 -8.29 -24.95 21.74
CA LYS A 643 -9.17 -23.77 21.69
C LYS A 643 -8.71 -22.63 22.61
N SER A 644 -7.83 -22.91 23.58
CA SER A 644 -7.23 -21.87 24.41
C SER A 644 -6.13 -21.09 23.67
N LYS A 645 -5.55 -21.70 22.63
CA LYS A 645 -4.53 -21.10 21.76
C LYS A 645 -5.10 -20.63 20.42
N PHE A 646 -6.00 -21.42 19.83
CA PHE A 646 -6.48 -21.22 18.46
C PHE A 646 -7.99 -21.02 18.41
N ASP A 647 -8.41 -19.81 18.04
CA ASP A 647 -9.81 -19.48 17.84
C ASP A 647 -10.32 -19.94 16.46
N VAL A 648 -11.60 -19.75 16.16
CA VAL A 648 -12.20 -20.26 14.90
C VAL A 648 -11.58 -19.62 13.66
N PHE A 649 -11.01 -18.41 13.79
CA PHE A 649 -10.32 -17.71 12.71
C PHE A 649 -8.87 -18.17 12.52
N SER A 650 -8.36 -18.98 13.44
CA SER A 650 -7.03 -19.58 13.36
C SER A 650 -7.06 -20.96 12.72
N GLN A 651 -8.03 -21.78 13.09
CA GLN A 651 -8.09 -23.20 12.69
C GLN A 651 -9.27 -23.54 11.77
N GLY A 652 -10.20 -22.61 11.57
CA GLY A 652 -11.46 -22.91 10.87
C GLY A 652 -12.30 -23.90 11.65
N ALA A 653 -12.74 -24.97 10.98
CA ALA A 653 -13.37 -26.10 11.64
C ALA A 653 -12.39 -27.01 12.39
N GLY A 654 -11.08 -26.82 12.24
CA GLY A 654 -10.03 -27.64 12.86
C GLY A 654 -9.19 -28.43 11.86
N LEU A 655 -8.38 -29.36 12.37
CA LEU A 655 -7.55 -30.25 11.58
C LEU A 655 -8.38 -31.31 10.87
N VAL A 656 -8.20 -31.44 9.56
CA VAL A 656 -8.91 -32.44 8.74
C VAL A 656 -8.78 -33.86 9.31
N GLN A 657 -9.86 -34.65 9.27
CA GLN A 657 -9.88 -36.08 9.64
C GLN A 657 -10.37 -36.92 8.45
N PRO A 658 -9.46 -37.31 7.53
CA PRO A 658 -9.81 -37.99 6.28
C PRO A 658 -10.71 -39.22 6.44
N LEU A 659 -10.40 -40.10 7.41
CA LEU A 659 -11.20 -41.30 7.68
C LEU A 659 -12.62 -40.98 8.16
N GLU A 660 -12.75 -39.99 9.04
CA GLU A 660 -14.05 -39.57 9.57
C GLU A 660 -14.90 -38.92 8.48
N ALA A 661 -14.29 -38.07 7.64
CA ALA A 661 -14.95 -37.49 6.46
C ALA A 661 -15.36 -38.55 5.44
N ALA A 662 -14.46 -39.51 5.15
CA ALA A 662 -14.68 -40.61 4.20
C ALA A 662 -15.83 -41.52 4.60
N THR A 663 -16.02 -41.72 5.90
CA THR A 663 -17.04 -42.62 6.43
C THR A 663 -18.21 -41.88 7.07
N ALA A 664 -18.34 -40.57 6.80
CA ALA A 664 -19.40 -39.73 7.35
C ALA A 664 -20.79 -40.34 7.08
N THR A 665 -21.60 -40.39 8.12
CA THR A 665 -22.94 -40.99 8.09
C THR A 665 -24.06 -39.96 7.89
N SER A 666 -23.74 -38.69 8.14
CA SER A 666 -24.59 -37.52 7.94
C SER A 666 -23.73 -36.32 7.53
N LEU A 667 -24.32 -35.37 6.80
CA LEU A 667 -23.72 -34.08 6.47
C LEU A 667 -24.53 -32.96 7.12
N PHE A 668 -23.85 -31.98 7.70
CA PHE A 668 -24.49 -30.84 8.37
C PHE A 668 -24.19 -29.58 7.56
N LYS A 669 -25.23 -29.12 6.87
CA LYS A 669 -25.12 -28.14 5.79
C LYS A 669 -25.79 -26.84 6.20
N VAL A 670 -25.01 -25.79 6.38
CA VAL A 670 -25.55 -24.47 6.65
C VAL A 670 -25.96 -23.83 5.34
N ALA A 671 -27.25 -23.57 5.19
CA ALA A 671 -27.76 -22.82 4.05
C ALA A 671 -27.17 -21.40 4.07
N HIS A 672 -26.40 -21.09 3.05
CA HIS A 672 -26.02 -19.74 2.69
C HIS A 672 -26.91 -19.35 1.52
N GLU A 673 -27.96 -18.59 1.83
CA GLU A 673 -28.80 -17.99 0.80
C GLU A 673 -28.02 -16.83 0.12
N THR A 674 -28.50 -16.31 -1.00
CA THR A 674 -28.00 -15.15 -1.77
C THR A 674 -29.14 -14.63 -2.64
N GLU A 675 -29.63 -13.43 -2.40
CA GLU A 675 -30.76 -12.85 -3.13
C GLU A 675 -30.32 -11.92 -4.27
N VAL A 676 -30.55 -12.33 -5.51
CA VAL A 676 -30.21 -11.61 -6.74
C VAL A 676 -31.46 -11.09 -7.42
N ASN A 677 -31.57 -9.78 -7.63
CA ASN A 677 -32.71 -9.17 -8.33
C ASN A 677 -34.08 -9.65 -7.79
N GLY A 678 -34.18 -9.82 -6.46
CA GLY A 678 -35.36 -10.36 -5.78
C GLY A 678 -35.50 -11.90 -5.80
N VAL A 679 -34.44 -12.64 -6.17
CA VAL A 679 -34.44 -14.11 -6.23
C VAL A 679 -33.38 -14.71 -5.30
N LYS A 680 -33.81 -15.47 -4.29
CA LYS A 680 -32.94 -16.19 -3.36
C LYS A 680 -32.22 -17.40 -3.99
N GLN A 681 -30.95 -17.59 -3.60
CA GLN A 681 -30.02 -18.60 -4.06
C GLN A 681 -29.36 -19.31 -2.89
N THR A 682 -29.54 -20.61 -2.74
CA THR A 682 -28.98 -21.32 -1.57
C THR A 682 -27.84 -22.24 -2.00
N HIS A 683 -26.64 -22.01 -1.46
CA HIS A 683 -25.55 -22.98 -1.42
C HIS A 683 -25.25 -23.38 0.03
N THR A 684 -24.47 -24.43 0.25
CA THR A 684 -24.23 -24.96 1.61
C THR A 684 -22.76 -24.91 2.01
N ARG A 685 -22.51 -24.74 3.30
CA ARG A 685 -21.16 -24.78 3.90
C ARG A 685 -21.18 -25.48 5.27
N GLY A 686 -20.01 -25.88 5.77
CA GLY A 686 -19.85 -26.46 7.10
C GLY A 686 -19.76 -25.46 8.26
N THR A 687 -19.83 -24.14 7.98
CA THR A 687 -19.58 -23.08 8.97
C THR A 687 -20.76 -22.11 9.13
N ILE A 688 -20.92 -21.55 10.34
CA ILE A 688 -22.02 -20.65 10.71
C ILE A 688 -21.47 -19.25 10.99
N ALA A 689 -21.09 -18.51 9.94
CA ALA A 689 -20.84 -17.09 10.09
C ALA A 689 -22.15 -16.28 10.07
N PHE A 690 -22.38 -15.52 11.14
CA PHE A 690 -23.46 -14.54 11.23
C PHE A 690 -23.05 -13.17 10.65
N GLY A 691 -21.75 -12.95 10.42
CA GLY A 691 -21.20 -11.69 9.92
C GLY A 691 -21.27 -10.56 10.95
N ASN A 692 -21.33 -9.32 10.47
CA ASN A 692 -21.46 -8.13 11.32
C ASN A 692 -22.91 -7.93 11.80
N GLN A 693 -23.15 -8.11 13.09
CA GLN A 693 -24.46 -8.01 13.75
C GLN A 693 -24.41 -7.05 14.94
N VAL A 694 -24.37 -5.75 14.63
CA VAL A 694 -24.16 -4.68 15.61
C VAL A 694 -25.39 -4.55 16.55
N PRO A 695 -25.22 -4.59 17.89
CA PRO A 695 -26.28 -4.35 18.86
C PRO A 695 -26.99 -3.00 18.64
N THR A 696 -28.29 -2.97 18.90
CA THR A 696 -29.11 -1.75 18.76
C THR A 696 -29.94 -1.50 20.02
N SER A 697 -30.70 -0.41 20.04
CA SER A 697 -31.66 -0.11 21.11
C SER A 697 -32.78 -1.14 21.28
N LYS A 698 -32.90 -2.11 20.37
CA LYS A 698 -33.79 -3.27 20.49
C LYS A 698 -32.99 -4.57 20.42
N ALA A 699 -33.45 -5.57 21.16
CA ALA A 699 -32.93 -6.92 21.03
C ALA A 699 -33.21 -7.45 19.62
N GLN A 700 -32.29 -8.26 19.11
CA GLN A 700 -32.36 -8.86 17.78
C GLN A 700 -32.15 -10.37 17.89
N VAL A 701 -32.78 -11.11 16.98
CA VAL A 701 -32.51 -12.54 16.81
C VAL A 701 -32.16 -12.76 15.36
N ILE A 702 -30.93 -13.19 15.10
CA ILE A 702 -30.45 -13.52 13.76
C ILE A 702 -30.43 -15.03 13.63
N THR A 703 -31.10 -15.56 12.61
CA THR A 703 -31.25 -17.01 12.44
C THR A 703 -30.42 -17.54 11.28
N LYS A 704 -29.90 -18.75 11.47
CA LYS A 704 -29.30 -19.59 10.43
C LYS A 704 -29.91 -20.97 10.50
N THR A 705 -29.94 -21.70 9.39
CA THR A 705 -30.49 -23.05 9.36
C THR A 705 -29.41 -24.04 8.95
N ILE A 706 -29.28 -25.09 9.75
CA ILE A 706 -28.49 -26.28 9.45
C ILE A 706 -29.44 -27.31 8.86
N ASP A 707 -29.15 -27.81 7.67
CA ASP A 707 -29.79 -28.96 7.05
C ASP A 707 -28.97 -30.21 7.35
N VAL A 708 -29.54 -31.11 8.14
CA VAL A 708 -28.94 -32.39 8.53
C VAL A 708 -29.37 -33.44 7.52
N GLN A 709 -28.51 -33.69 6.55
CA GLN A 709 -28.72 -34.72 5.55
C GLN A 709 -28.22 -36.05 6.07
N LYS A 710 -29.13 -37.01 6.21
CA LYS A 710 -28.80 -38.41 6.45
C LYS A 710 -28.20 -39.04 5.19
N LEU A 711 -27.07 -39.71 5.34
CA LEU A 711 -26.48 -40.55 4.29
C LEU A 711 -26.80 -42.03 4.55
N SER A 712 -26.39 -42.55 5.71
CA SER A 712 -26.48 -43.99 6.03
C SER A 712 -26.89 -44.32 7.46
N SER A 713 -26.90 -43.37 8.41
CA SER A 713 -27.16 -43.64 9.83
C SER A 713 -28.56 -43.25 10.31
N ASP A 714 -29.11 -44.02 11.26
CA ASP A 714 -30.31 -43.70 12.05
C ASP A 714 -29.99 -42.98 13.38
N ASP A 715 -28.75 -42.53 13.56
CA ASP A 715 -28.30 -41.84 14.76
C ASP A 715 -29.19 -40.64 15.10
N ASN A 716 -29.52 -40.52 16.39
CA ASN A 716 -30.07 -39.30 16.94
C ASN A 716 -28.94 -38.50 17.59
N TYR A 717 -28.66 -37.32 17.05
CA TYR A 717 -27.58 -36.46 17.52
C TYR A 717 -28.10 -35.52 18.60
N ALA A 718 -27.54 -35.60 19.82
CA ALA A 718 -27.74 -34.58 20.83
C ALA A 718 -26.97 -33.30 20.43
N ILE A 719 -27.62 -32.15 20.58
CA ILE A 719 -27.08 -30.86 20.15
C ILE A 719 -26.57 -30.09 21.36
N GLU A 720 -25.32 -29.65 21.29
CA GLU A 720 -24.68 -28.83 22.33
C GLU A 720 -24.03 -27.60 21.71
N VAL A 721 -24.37 -26.42 22.25
CA VAL A 721 -23.73 -25.16 21.86
C VAL A 721 -22.59 -24.86 22.83
N GLU A 722 -21.36 -24.90 22.33
CA GLU A 722 -20.17 -24.51 23.06
C GLU A 722 -19.78 -23.08 22.65
N THR A 723 -19.71 -22.16 23.61
CA THR A 723 -19.18 -20.80 23.36
C THR A 723 -17.73 -20.72 23.85
N THR A 724 -16.78 -20.58 22.93
CA THR A 724 -15.34 -20.48 23.24
C THR A 724 -14.91 -19.04 23.48
N ARG A 725 -15.58 -18.09 22.84
CA ARG A 725 -15.39 -16.66 23.06
C ARG A 725 -16.74 -16.01 23.33
N PRO A 726 -17.09 -15.71 24.60
CA PRO A 726 -18.37 -15.11 24.95
C PRO A 726 -18.42 -13.63 24.53
N SER A 727 -19.62 -13.19 24.17
CA SER A 727 -19.88 -11.79 23.85
C SER A 727 -19.78 -10.89 25.09
N LYS A 728 -19.16 -9.72 24.92
CA LYS A 728 -19.12 -8.63 25.91
C LYS A 728 -20.48 -7.95 26.08
N SER A 729 -21.31 -7.88 25.03
CA SER A 729 -22.68 -7.34 25.10
C SER A 729 -23.69 -8.35 25.65
N GLY A 730 -23.30 -9.59 25.93
CA GLY A 730 -24.17 -10.63 26.46
C GLY A 730 -25.00 -11.35 25.39
N ALA A 731 -24.59 -11.27 24.11
CA ALA A 731 -25.19 -12.10 23.07
C ALA A 731 -24.96 -13.59 23.34
N THR A 732 -25.90 -14.43 22.90
CA THR A 732 -25.84 -15.90 23.06
C THR A 732 -26.25 -16.62 21.78
N VAL A 733 -25.79 -17.85 21.61
CA VAL A 733 -26.22 -18.74 20.52
C VAL A 733 -27.04 -19.89 21.10
N THR A 734 -28.20 -20.16 20.50
CA THR A 734 -29.09 -21.26 20.90
C THR A 734 -29.62 -22.01 19.68
N THR A 735 -30.12 -23.23 19.88
CA THR A 735 -30.84 -24.01 18.86
C THR A 735 -32.32 -24.17 19.23
N ASP A 736 -33.18 -24.33 18.23
CA ASP A 736 -34.61 -24.58 18.42
C ASP A 736 -34.93 -26.00 18.93
N VAL A 737 -34.06 -26.96 18.64
CA VAL A 737 -34.15 -28.34 19.11
C VAL A 737 -32.88 -28.77 19.87
N GLN A 738 -33.03 -29.74 20.76
CA GLN A 738 -31.93 -30.30 21.57
C GLN A 738 -31.36 -31.61 20.99
N SER A 739 -32.07 -32.25 20.05
CA SER A 739 -31.56 -33.41 19.32
C SER A 739 -32.22 -33.54 17.96
N ILE A 740 -31.55 -34.15 16.99
CA ILE A 740 -32.09 -34.39 15.65
C ILE A 740 -31.48 -35.64 15.00
N GLN A 741 -32.25 -36.34 14.16
CA GLN A 741 -31.74 -37.41 13.29
C GLN A 741 -31.46 -36.89 11.88
N SER A 742 -32.43 -36.20 11.28
CA SER A 742 -32.33 -35.56 9.96
C SER A 742 -33.33 -34.40 9.87
N GLY A 743 -33.12 -33.50 8.90
CA GLY A 743 -33.97 -32.32 8.70
C GLY A 743 -33.31 -31.03 9.16
N LYS A 744 -34.10 -30.02 9.52
CA LYS A 744 -33.60 -28.65 9.76
C LYS A 744 -33.45 -28.32 11.24
N VAL A 745 -32.32 -27.72 11.62
CA VAL A 745 -32.08 -27.09 12.93
C VAL A 745 -31.96 -25.59 12.73
N THR A 746 -32.71 -24.80 13.49
CA THR A 746 -32.59 -23.34 13.52
C THR A 746 -31.61 -22.93 14.61
N VAL A 747 -30.55 -22.24 14.22
CA VAL A 747 -29.58 -21.62 15.11
C VAL A 747 -29.93 -20.14 15.27
N ASN A 748 -30.08 -19.69 16.50
CA ASN A 748 -30.43 -18.32 16.85
C ASN A 748 -29.25 -17.63 17.51
N LEU A 749 -28.74 -16.55 16.93
CA LEU A 749 -27.90 -15.57 17.60
C LEU A 749 -28.82 -14.53 18.26
N ASN A 750 -28.93 -14.60 19.59
CA ASN A 750 -29.74 -13.71 20.39
C ASN A 750 -28.88 -12.53 20.87
N ILE A 751 -29.14 -11.34 20.35
CA ILE A 751 -28.39 -10.12 20.64
C ILE A 751 -29.27 -9.24 21.55
N PRO A 752 -28.87 -8.94 22.79
CA PRO A 752 -29.64 -8.09 23.67
C PRO A 752 -29.68 -6.65 23.18
N ALA A 753 -30.65 -5.87 23.68
CA ALA A 753 -30.68 -4.43 23.44
C ALA A 753 -29.48 -3.77 24.14
N GLY A 754 -28.75 -2.92 23.42
CA GLY A 754 -27.56 -2.26 23.95
C GLY A 754 -26.85 -1.41 22.91
N THR A 755 -25.76 -0.78 23.35
CA THR A 755 -24.81 -0.11 22.47
C THR A 755 -23.66 -1.07 22.11
N PRO A 756 -23.11 -0.99 20.89
CA PRO A 756 -21.98 -1.83 20.51
C PRO A 756 -20.78 -1.63 21.44
N VAL A 757 -20.08 -2.71 21.76
CA VAL A 757 -18.84 -2.68 22.55
C VAL A 757 -17.66 -2.93 21.61
N GLN A 758 -16.60 -2.14 21.73
CA GLN A 758 -15.43 -2.28 20.86
C GLN A 758 -14.79 -3.68 21.00
N GLY A 759 -14.54 -4.33 19.85
CA GLY A 759 -13.97 -5.68 19.78
C GLY A 759 -14.86 -6.73 20.44
N ASP A 760 -16.16 -6.48 20.53
CA ASP A 760 -17.16 -7.49 20.89
C ASP A 760 -17.46 -8.41 19.71
N GLU A 761 -17.45 -9.69 20.01
CA GLU A 761 -17.70 -10.78 19.08
C GLU A 761 -18.08 -12.01 19.89
N ILE A 762 -18.70 -12.97 19.22
CA ILE A 762 -19.01 -14.26 19.80
C ILE A 762 -18.51 -15.36 18.87
N GLN A 763 -17.85 -16.37 19.44
CA GLN A 763 -17.38 -17.54 18.71
C GLN A 763 -17.65 -18.82 19.47
N GLY A 764 -17.72 -19.94 18.76
CA GLY A 764 -17.88 -21.25 19.36
C GLY A 764 -18.18 -22.35 18.35
N TYR A 765 -18.73 -23.45 18.84
CA TYR A 765 -19.06 -24.63 18.05
C TYR A 765 -20.46 -25.14 18.40
N ILE A 766 -21.17 -25.66 17.41
CA ILE A 766 -22.38 -26.46 17.62
C ILE A 766 -22.01 -27.92 17.40
N HIS A 767 -22.06 -28.71 18.47
CA HIS A 767 -21.74 -30.14 18.47
C HIS A 767 -23.01 -30.97 18.26
N PHE A 768 -22.90 -32.00 17.42
CA PHE A 768 -23.91 -33.01 17.16
C PHE A 768 -23.36 -34.36 17.60
N LYS A 769 -23.73 -34.78 18.81
CA LYS A 769 -23.18 -35.97 19.49
C LYS A 769 -24.12 -37.16 19.33
N GLY A 770 -23.72 -38.14 18.53
CA GLY A 770 -24.37 -39.45 18.41
C GLY A 770 -23.34 -40.56 18.59
N ASN A 771 -23.52 -41.69 17.88
CA ASN A 771 -22.47 -42.72 17.78
C ASN A 771 -21.19 -42.16 17.13
N ARG A 772 -21.37 -41.18 16.24
CA ARG A 772 -20.31 -40.29 15.74
C ARG A 772 -20.63 -38.86 16.15
N SER A 773 -19.58 -38.06 16.31
CA SER A 773 -19.72 -36.65 16.67
C SER A 773 -19.31 -35.76 15.50
N TYR A 774 -20.09 -34.71 15.27
CA TYR A 774 -19.82 -33.68 14.27
C TYR A 774 -19.86 -32.31 14.93
N ALA A 775 -19.19 -31.32 14.34
CA ALA A 775 -19.22 -29.95 14.84
C ALA A 775 -19.24 -28.93 13.72
N LEU A 776 -19.83 -27.76 14.00
CA LEU A 776 -19.82 -26.62 13.09
C LEU A 776 -19.36 -25.38 13.86
N PRO A 777 -18.29 -24.69 13.43
CA PRO A 777 -17.87 -23.45 14.06
C PRO A 777 -18.89 -22.33 13.76
N PHE A 778 -19.09 -21.44 14.71
CA PHE A 778 -19.87 -20.22 14.54
C PHE A 778 -19.10 -18.97 14.96
N ALA A 779 -19.40 -17.85 14.32
CA ALA A 779 -18.82 -16.54 14.65
C ALA A 779 -19.77 -15.39 14.28
N ALA A 780 -19.75 -14.32 15.09
CA ALA A 780 -20.38 -13.05 14.78
C ALA A 780 -19.55 -11.88 15.31
N ASN A 781 -19.45 -10.80 14.53
CA ASN A 781 -18.95 -9.52 15.02
C ASN A 781 -20.11 -8.72 15.60
N LEU A 782 -19.96 -8.24 16.83
CA LEU A 782 -20.96 -7.44 17.55
C LEU A 782 -20.45 -6.02 17.81
N SER A 783 -19.26 -5.68 17.30
CA SER A 783 -18.68 -4.35 17.39
C SER A 783 -18.98 -3.53 16.15
N GLU A 784 -18.91 -2.20 16.28
CA GLU A 784 -18.95 -1.33 15.11
C GLU A 784 -17.80 -1.69 14.17
N VAL A 785 -18.12 -1.89 12.89
CA VAL A 785 -17.11 -2.07 11.85
C VAL A 785 -16.34 -0.76 11.75
N LYS A 786 -15.11 -0.74 12.26
CA LYS A 786 -14.22 0.41 12.11
C LYS A 786 -13.96 0.62 10.61
N LYS A 787 -14.34 1.78 10.10
CA LYS A 787 -14.04 2.17 8.73
C LYS A 787 -12.53 2.38 8.60
N LYS A 788 -11.95 1.88 7.52
CA LYS A 788 -10.51 1.98 7.25
C LYS A 788 -10.15 3.35 6.68
N GLY A 789 -8.97 3.88 7.03
CA GLY A 789 -8.35 5.03 6.36
C GLY A 789 -8.95 6.41 6.72
N PHE A 790 -9.01 7.27 5.71
CA PHE A 790 -9.39 8.68 5.85
C PHE A 790 -10.91 8.87 5.75
N GLU A 791 -11.50 9.56 6.73
CA GLU A 791 -12.82 10.16 6.62
C GLU A 791 -12.81 11.37 5.68
N LYS A 792 -11.71 12.13 5.68
CA LYS A 792 -11.49 13.28 4.82
C LYS A 792 -10.01 13.45 4.53
N PHE A 793 -9.68 13.84 3.31
CA PHE A 793 -8.36 14.26 2.89
C PHE A 793 -8.55 15.32 1.81
N ALA A 794 -8.13 16.55 2.06
CA ALA A 794 -8.31 17.64 1.11
C ALA A 794 -7.32 18.80 1.34
N LEU A 795 -6.80 19.38 0.28
CA LEU A 795 -6.07 20.65 0.29
C LEU A 795 -7.01 21.79 0.68
N THR A 796 -6.49 22.73 1.47
CA THR A 796 -7.22 23.95 1.87
C THR A 796 -7.09 25.05 0.83
N ASN A 797 -5.99 25.05 0.08
CA ASN A 797 -5.73 25.93 -1.06
C ASN A 797 -4.92 25.18 -2.13
N TYR A 798 -5.20 25.43 -3.40
CA TYR A 798 -4.57 24.75 -4.53
C TYR A 798 -3.45 25.59 -5.17
N HIS A 799 -3.16 26.78 -4.63
CA HIS A 799 -2.13 27.67 -5.15
C HIS A 799 -1.25 28.20 -4.01
N MET A 800 0.07 28.07 -4.17
CA MET A 800 1.04 28.64 -3.24
C MET A 800 2.26 29.20 -3.96
N SER A 801 2.86 30.24 -3.37
CA SER A 801 4.11 30.87 -3.80
C SER A 801 5.05 30.95 -2.60
N PRO A 802 5.82 29.90 -2.27
CA PRO A 802 6.72 29.89 -1.11
C PRO A 802 7.98 30.75 -1.33
N ASN A 803 7.79 32.04 -1.62
CA ASN A 803 8.83 33.00 -1.96
C ASN A 803 9.19 33.93 -0.77
N GLY A 804 8.40 33.90 0.31
CA GLY A 804 8.59 34.67 1.54
C GLY A 804 8.04 36.09 1.49
N ASP A 805 7.14 36.42 0.55
CA ASP A 805 6.55 37.75 0.41
C ASP A 805 5.27 37.97 1.25
N GLY A 806 4.80 36.92 1.93
CA GLY A 806 3.63 36.94 2.79
C GLY A 806 2.29 36.66 2.08
N ASN A 807 2.28 36.46 0.76
CA ASN A 807 1.08 36.14 -0.02
C ASN A 807 1.14 34.69 -0.49
N ASN A 808 0.20 33.86 0.00
CA ASN A 808 0.10 32.44 -0.34
C ASN A 808 1.43 31.66 -0.18
N ASP A 809 2.30 32.03 0.77
CA ASP A 809 3.58 31.35 1.03
C ASP A 809 3.45 29.86 1.38
N ALA A 810 2.26 29.43 1.81
CA ALA A 810 1.96 28.06 2.18
C ALA A 810 0.52 27.69 1.83
N SER A 811 0.29 26.39 1.67
CA SER A 811 -1.03 25.76 1.71
C SER A 811 -1.10 24.82 2.92
N SER A 812 -2.17 24.04 3.06
CA SER A 812 -2.25 22.93 3.99
C SER A 812 -3.09 21.80 3.44
N VAL A 813 -2.85 20.58 3.95
CA VAL A 813 -3.74 19.44 3.74
C VAL A 813 -4.48 19.12 5.04
N HIS A 814 -5.80 19.09 4.93
CA HIS A 814 -6.73 18.71 5.97
C HIS A 814 -7.01 17.21 5.88
N MET A 815 -6.67 16.48 6.94
CA MET A 815 -6.92 15.06 7.04
C MET A 815 -7.74 14.73 8.27
N LYS A 816 -8.69 13.82 8.12
CA LYS A 816 -9.45 13.22 9.22
C LYS A 816 -9.47 11.72 9.01
N VAL A 817 -9.12 10.95 10.04
CA VAL A 817 -9.11 9.47 9.97
C VAL A 817 -10.28 8.88 10.75
N TYR A 818 -10.82 7.76 10.26
CA TYR A 818 -11.95 7.07 10.90
C TYR A 818 -11.56 6.40 12.23
N ASN A 819 -10.31 5.99 12.36
CA ASN A 819 -9.72 5.43 13.56
C ASN A 819 -8.24 5.80 13.67
N LYS A 820 -7.65 5.59 14.84
CA LYS A 820 -6.20 5.69 15.03
C LYS A 820 -5.44 4.86 13.99
N GLN A 821 -4.46 5.49 13.36
CA GLN A 821 -3.52 4.92 12.40
C GLN A 821 -2.17 4.72 13.06
N ASN A 822 -1.50 3.61 12.76
CA ASN A 822 -0.18 3.26 13.27
C ASN A 822 0.89 4.15 12.64
N LEU A 823 0.81 4.38 11.33
CA LEU A 823 1.73 5.23 10.59
C LEU A 823 1.02 5.94 9.44
N THR A 824 1.26 7.23 9.21
CA THR A 824 0.76 7.97 8.04
C THR A 824 1.90 8.73 7.38
N LEU A 825 2.18 8.46 6.12
CA LEU A 825 3.22 9.10 5.32
C LEU A 825 2.57 9.99 4.27
N LEU A 826 2.98 11.25 4.19
CA LEU A 826 2.58 12.20 3.15
C LEU A 826 3.69 12.37 2.11
N LYS A 827 3.33 12.47 0.83
CA LYS A 827 4.26 12.54 -0.31
C LYS A 827 3.85 13.61 -1.32
N TYR A 828 4.82 14.12 -2.07
CA TYR A 828 4.61 14.91 -3.28
C TYR A 828 4.89 14.09 -4.52
N TYR A 829 4.00 14.19 -5.51
CA TYR A 829 4.22 13.68 -6.87
C TYR A 829 4.13 14.81 -7.88
N ASP A 830 5.09 14.88 -8.80
CA ASP A 830 5.16 15.91 -9.84
C ASP A 830 4.27 15.56 -11.04
N LEU A 831 3.18 16.30 -11.23
CA LEU A 831 2.21 16.10 -12.31
C LEU A 831 2.69 16.63 -13.66
N LEU A 832 3.72 17.49 -13.69
CA LEU A 832 4.28 17.99 -14.95
C LEU A 832 5.41 17.12 -15.49
N ASN A 833 6.00 16.27 -14.64
CA ASN A 833 7.05 15.35 -15.03
C ASN A 833 6.95 14.03 -14.26
N GLU A 834 6.25 13.06 -14.85
CA GLU A 834 6.09 11.70 -14.33
C GLU A 834 7.41 10.93 -14.15
N LYS A 835 8.54 11.45 -14.67
CA LYS A 835 9.88 10.86 -14.49
C LYS A 835 10.73 11.61 -13.47
N SER A 836 10.17 12.60 -12.78
CA SER A 836 10.83 13.29 -11.68
C SER A 836 11.09 12.32 -10.52
N GLY A 837 12.07 12.67 -9.68
CA GLY A 837 12.38 11.90 -8.47
C GLY A 837 13.47 10.84 -8.61
N PRO A 838 13.92 10.25 -7.50
CA PRO A 838 15.04 9.31 -7.48
C PRO A 838 14.76 7.98 -8.21
N ALA A 839 13.50 7.53 -8.20
CA ALA A 839 13.06 6.30 -8.84
C ALA A 839 12.49 6.51 -10.26
N GLY A 840 12.35 7.77 -10.69
CA GLY A 840 11.80 8.11 -12.01
C GLY A 840 10.30 7.80 -12.16
N ASP A 841 9.56 7.83 -11.05
CA ASP A 841 8.14 7.50 -10.90
C ASP A 841 7.28 8.72 -10.51
N GLY A 842 7.85 9.93 -10.62
CA GLY A 842 7.18 11.19 -10.29
C GLY A 842 7.26 11.55 -8.80
N TYR A 843 7.71 10.64 -7.93
CA TYR A 843 7.85 10.90 -6.50
C TYR A 843 9.06 11.81 -6.21
N VAL A 844 8.81 13.05 -5.79
CA VAL A 844 9.88 14.04 -5.58
C VAL A 844 10.33 14.16 -4.12
N GLY A 845 9.52 13.66 -3.18
CA GLY A 845 9.88 13.58 -1.77
C GLY A 845 8.71 13.49 -0.81
N SER A 846 9.02 13.27 0.47
CA SER A 846 8.00 13.18 1.54
C SER A 846 7.72 14.55 2.14
N ILE A 847 6.47 14.79 2.54
CA ILE A 847 6.08 15.97 3.31
C ILE A 847 6.30 15.72 4.79
N ASP A 848 5.69 14.64 5.33
CA ASP A 848 5.76 14.34 6.75
C ASP A 848 5.41 12.87 7.04
N LEU A 849 5.77 12.40 8.24
CA LEU A 849 5.50 11.06 8.73
C LEU A 849 4.91 11.13 10.15
N PHE A 850 3.69 10.63 10.30
CA PHE A 850 2.96 10.64 11.56
C PHE A 850 2.79 9.23 12.11
N PRO A 851 3.50 8.85 13.17
CA PRO A 851 3.14 7.67 13.95
C PRO A 851 1.90 7.97 14.79
N GLY A 852 0.98 7.02 14.88
CA GLY A 852 -0.13 7.06 15.85
C GLY A 852 -1.22 8.11 15.58
N LEU A 853 -1.40 8.58 14.33
CA LEU A 853 -2.38 9.61 13.97
C LEU A 853 -3.80 9.18 14.37
N ASP A 854 -4.49 9.99 15.18
CA ASP A 854 -5.88 9.75 15.58
C ASP A 854 -6.70 11.04 15.41
N GLY A 855 -7.90 10.92 14.84
CA GLY A 855 -8.79 12.05 14.60
C GLY A 855 -8.39 12.96 13.43
N GLU A 856 -8.45 14.28 13.64
CA GLU A 856 -8.30 15.31 12.61
C GLU A 856 -6.95 16.02 12.75
N LYS A 857 -6.31 16.30 11.62
CA LYS A 857 -5.02 16.98 11.55
C LYS A 857 -4.94 17.85 10.32
N GLU A 858 -4.33 19.01 10.46
CA GLU A 858 -3.96 19.89 9.36
C GLU A 858 -2.44 19.92 9.27
N VAL A 859 -1.91 19.73 8.06
CA VAL A 859 -0.47 19.71 7.80
C VAL A 859 -0.15 20.84 6.84
N VAL A 860 0.69 21.77 7.28
CA VAL A 860 1.10 22.93 6.48
C VAL A 860 2.09 22.48 5.40
N LEU A 861 1.85 22.94 4.18
CA LEU A 861 2.68 22.75 3.00
C LEU A 861 3.38 24.07 2.72
N ASP A 862 4.63 24.21 3.18
CA ASP A 862 5.45 25.42 3.07
C ASP A 862 6.52 25.33 1.97
N GLY A 863 6.38 24.33 1.09
CA GLY A 863 7.33 24.07 0.00
C GLY A 863 8.58 23.32 0.44
N LYS A 864 8.59 22.71 1.64
CA LYS A 864 9.65 21.80 2.06
C LYS A 864 9.34 20.36 1.67
N LEU A 865 10.38 19.61 1.32
CA LEU A 865 10.31 18.16 1.14
C LEU A 865 11.45 17.47 1.89
N TYR A 866 11.26 16.20 2.18
CA TYR A 866 12.23 15.36 2.85
C TYR A 866 12.51 14.11 2.04
N ASN A 867 13.79 13.90 1.72
CA ASN A 867 14.28 12.72 1.05
C ASN A 867 15.17 11.89 1.97
N ILE A 868 15.34 10.62 1.62
CA ILE A 868 16.28 9.72 2.28
C ILE A 868 17.48 9.55 1.36
N GLU A 869 18.64 10.02 1.81
CA GLU A 869 19.93 9.79 1.12
C GLU A 869 20.81 8.94 2.04
N GLY A 870 20.91 7.64 1.74
CA GLY A 870 21.53 6.65 2.64
C GLY A 870 20.69 6.45 3.91
N SER A 871 21.28 6.65 5.09
CA SER A 871 20.57 6.59 6.38
C SER A 871 20.13 7.96 6.90
N ASN A 872 20.36 9.04 6.14
CA ASN A 872 20.09 10.40 6.58
C ASN A 872 18.84 10.97 5.92
N ARG A 873 18.00 11.64 6.71
CA ARG A 873 16.91 12.47 6.21
C ARG A 873 17.48 13.82 5.77
N VAL A 874 17.33 14.14 4.49
CA VAL A 874 17.80 15.40 3.90
C VAL A 874 16.59 16.29 3.61
N GLU A 875 16.63 17.53 4.10
CA GLU A 875 15.61 18.56 3.84
C GLU A 875 15.93 19.28 2.53
N GLY A 876 14.95 19.38 1.65
CA GLY A 876 15.01 20.07 0.37
C GLY A 876 13.86 21.07 0.20
N LYS A 877 13.92 21.85 -0.89
CA LYS A 877 12.83 22.74 -1.31
C LYS A 877 12.14 22.17 -2.54
N LEU A 878 10.82 22.26 -2.55
CA LEU A 878 9.98 21.95 -3.68
C LEU A 878 10.19 23.00 -4.78
N ALA A 879 10.33 22.55 -6.01
CA ALA A 879 10.52 23.43 -7.16
C ALA A 879 9.19 24.04 -7.61
N ASP A 880 9.25 25.03 -8.50
CA ASP A 880 8.05 25.49 -9.20
C ASP A 880 7.51 24.35 -10.07
N GLY A 881 6.22 24.06 -9.94
CA GLY A 881 5.60 22.90 -10.58
C GLY A 881 4.15 22.70 -10.14
N VAL A 882 3.56 21.60 -10.61
CA VAL A 882 2.22 21.19 -10.19
C VAL A 882 2.30 19.82 -9.57
N TYR A 883 1.78 19.68 -8.36
CA TYR A 883 1.98 18.49 -7.55
C TYR A 883 0.66 17.86 -7.10
N ALA A 884 0.66 16.54 -6.96
CA ALA A 884 -0.30 15.83 -6.13
C ALA A 884 0.26 15.64 -4.71
N VAL A 885 -0.63 15.73 -3.73
CA VAL A 885 -0.32 15.45 -2.33
C VAL A 885 -0.96 14.12 -1.96
N ASP A 886 -0.13 13.12 -1.74
CA ASP A 886 -0.55 11.76 -1.46
C ASP A 886 -0.35 11.42 0.01
N ALA A 887 -1.19 10.55 0.55
CA ALA A 887 -1.07 9.97 1.86
C ALA A 887 -1.20 8.45 1.80
N ILE A 888 -0.30 7.76 2.52
CA ILE A 888 -0.41 6.32 2.79
C ILE A 888 -0.47 6.15 4.29
N THR A 889 -1.50 5.46 4.77
CA THR A 889 -1.68 5.19 6.19
C THR A 889 -1.80 3.70 6.49
N THR A 890 -1.27 3.26 7.61
CA THR A 890 -1.35 1.88 8.10
C THR A 890 -2.12 1.83 9.41
N SER A 891 -2.93 0.80 9.60
CA SER A 891 -3.62 0.54 10.87
C SER A 891 -3.80 -0.96 11.07
N ASP A 892 -4.29 -1.35 12.23
CA ASP A 892 -4.71 -2.72 12.53
C ASP A 892 -5.84 -3.21 11.57
N ASN A 893 -6.49 -2.29 10.86
CA ASN A 893 -7.52 -2.57 9.84
C ASN A 893 -6.93 -2.56 8.40
N GLY A 894 -5.60 -2.54 8.25
CA GLY A 894 -4.87 -2.52 6.98
C GLY A 894 -4.49 -1.12 6.48
N ASN A 895 -3.89 -1.07 5.29
CA ASN A 895 -3.34 0.16 4.69
C ASN A 895 -4.35 0.90 3.81
N ALA A 896 -4.46 2.22 3.94
CA ALA A 896 -5.31 3.04 3.08
C ALA A 896 -4.51 4.18 2.45
N THR A 897 -4.96 4.62 1.27
CA THR A 897 -4.40 5.77 0.57
C THR A 897 -5.44 6.87 0.44
N ALA A 898 -4.98 8.11 0.30
CA ALA A 898 -5.78 9.25 -0.11
C ALA A 898 -4.87 10.27 -0.80
N ASP A 899 -5.43 11.02 -1.74
CA ASP A 899 -4.73 12.00 -2.55
C ASP A 899 -5.61 13.22 -2.78
N ASP A 900 -4.99 14.38 -3.00
CA ASP A 900 -5.67 15.57 -3.49
C ASP A 900 -4.73 16.43 -4.34
N TYR A 901 -5.26 17.04 -5.40
CA TYR A 901 -4.51 17.72 -6.46
C TYR A 901 -5.43 18.58 -7.34
N PRO A 902 -4.91 19.56 -8.11
CA PRO A 902 -3.51 19.95 -8.26
C PRO A 902 -3.06 21.05 -7.29
N LEU A 903 -1.92 20.88 -6.64
CA LEU A 903 -1.24 21.95 -5.92
C LEU A 903 -0.24 22.68 -6.85
N PHE A 904 -0.57 23.90 -7.25
CA PHE A 904 0.35 24.78 -7.99
C PHE A 904 1.34 25.42 -7.02
N VAL A 905 2.63 25.18 -7.26
CA VAL A 905 3.73 25.82 -6.53
C VAL A 905 4.44 26.73 -7.52
N LYS A 906 4.39 28.04 -7.28
CA LYS A 906 4.85 29.03 -8.25
C LYS A 906 5.46 30.23 -7.55
N THR A 907 6.79 30.32 -7.54
CA THR A 907 7.55 31.38 -6.86
C THR A 907 7.92 32.58 -7.74
N LYS A 908 7.77 32.45 -9.07
CA LYS A 908 8.16 33.48 -10.04
C LYS A 908 6.94 34.12 -10.70
N PRO A 909 6.96 35.43 -11.03
CA PRO A 909 5.90 36.06 -11.81
C PRO A 909 5.95 35.65 -13.30
N ALA A 910 4.88 35.95 -14.04
CA ALA A 910 4.80 35.72 -15.50
C ALA A 910 5.86 36.50 -16.28
N GLU A 911 6.20 36.04 -17.49
CA GLU A 911 7.12 36.71 -18.42
C GLU A 911 6.46 37.00 -19.78
N ILE A 912 6.96 37.99 -20.54
CA ILE A 912 6.50 38.23 -21.93
C ILE A 912 7.38 37.43 -22.89
N LYS A 913 6.75 36.53 -23.65
CA LYS A 913 7.41 35.72 -24.68
C LYS A 913 7.49 36.42 -26.04
N SER A 914 6.46 37.19 -26.38
CA SER A 914 6.42 37.96 -27.62
C SER A 914 5.46 39.14 -27.52
N LEU A 915 5.78 40.22 -28.24
CA LEU A 915 4.99 41.45 -28.31
C LEU A 915 5.02 41.99 -29.74
N ALA A 916 3.87 42.36 -30.29
CA ALA A 916 3.76 42.90 -31.64
C ALA A 916 2.65 43.94 -31.74
N LEU A 917 2.91 45.03 -32.47
CA LEU A 917 1.92 46.05 -32.78
C LEU A 917 1.51 45.91 -34.25
N ASN A 918 0.21 45.84 -34.53
CA ASN A 918 -0.33 45.80 -35.89
C ASN A 918 -1.58 46.66 -35.98
N ASN A 919 -1.55 47.73 -36.80
CA ASN A 919 -2.69 48.61 -37.09
C ASN A 919 -3.39 49.14 -35.83
N GLY A 920 -2.61 49.59 -34.83
CA GLY A 920 -3.14 50.09 -33.56
C GLY A 920 -3.56 49.02 -32.56
N LYS A 921 -3.41 47.73 -32.88
CA LYS A 921 -3.67 46.61 -31.96
C LYS A 921 -2.35 46.01 -31.47
N LEU A 922 -2.08 46.15 -30.18
CA LEU A 922 -0.91 45.55 -29.53
C LEU A 922 -1.27 44.15 -29.04
N SER A 923 -0.61 43.13 -29.58
CA SER A 923 -0.80 41.72 -29.20
C SER A 923 0.44 41.23 -28.45
N PHE A 924 0.24 40.50 -27.36
CA PHE A 924 1.32 39.91 -26.58
C PHE A 924 1.02 38.46 -26.21
N LYS A 925 2.08 37.71 -25.89
CA LYS A 925 2.00 36.34 -25.40
C LYS A 925 2.80 36.21 -24.11
N LEU A 926 2.15 35.69 -23.07
CA LEU A 926 2.76 35.42 -21.78
C LEU A 926 3.35 34.00 -21.72
N ASP A 927 4.40 33.83 -20.92
CA ASP A 927 4.92 32.55 -20.47
C ASP A 927 4.70 32.45 -18.95
N ASP A 928 3.97 31.42 -18.52
CA ASP A 928 3.58 31.25 -17.13
C ASP A 928 3.22 29.77 -16.83
N LEU A 929 3.45 29.32 -15.60
CA LEU A 929 3.12 27.97 -15.16
C LEU A 929 1.64 27.63 -15.39
N TYR A 930 0.71 28.55 -15.15
CA TYR A 930 -0.72 28.32 -15.37
C TYR A 930 -1.09 28.15 -16.84
N ILE A 931 -0.26 28.65 -17.77
CA ILE A 931 -0.43 28.43 -19.21
C ILE A 931 0.21 27.08 -19.58
N ASN A 932 1.44 26.86 -19.13
CA ASN A 932 2.24 25.69 -19.50
C ASN A 932 1.70 24.37 -18.93
N ALA A 933 1.08 24.41 -17.75
CA ALA A 933 0.49 23.24 -17.10
C ALA A 933 -0.84 22.79 -17.72
N LYS A 934 -1.52 23.66 -18.48
CA LYS A 934 -2.91 23.44 -18.92
C LYS A 934 -3.08 22.18 -19.78
N GLU A 935 -2.16 21.95 -20.72
CA GLU A 935 -2.21 20.78 -21.60
C GLU A 935 -2.01 19.48 -20.82
N THR A 936 -1.03 19.47 -19.89
CA THR A 936 -0.76 18.32 -19.02
C THR A 936 -1.88 18.07 -18.01
N LEU A 937 -2.45 19.11 -17.41
CA LEU A 937 -3.54 18.96 -16.44
C LEU A 937 -4.86 18.52 -17.08
N ALA A 938 -5.08 18.86 -18.35
CA ALA A 938 -6.21 18.33 -19.11
C ALA A 938 -6.15 16.80 -19.27
N SER A 939 -4.95 16.17 -19.23
CA SER A 939 -4.85 14.69 -19.21
C SER A 939 -5.19 14.06 -17.86
N TYR A 940 -5.35 14.86 -16.80
CA TYR A 940 -5.85 14.45 -15.49
C TYR A 940 -7.31 14.93 -15.26
N ASP A 941 -8.05 15.24 -16.33
CA ASP A 941 -9.42 15.79 -16.30
C ASP A 941 -9.56 17.17 -15.60
N ILE A 942 -8.44 17.84 -15.33
CA ILE A 942 -8.42 19.15 -14.70
C ILE A 942 -8.43 20.21 -15.80
N ASN A 943 -9.63 20.69 -16.11
CA ASN A 943 -9.84 21.77 -17.07
C ASN A 943 -10.10 23.08 -16.33
N TYR A 944 -9.33 24.12 -16.64
CA TYR A 944 -9.52 25.48 -16.13
C TYR A 944 -9.24 26.51 -17.22
N ASN A 945 -9.77 27.72 -17.06
CA ASN A 945 -9.47 28.84 -17.95
C ASN A 945 -8.29 29.63 -17.41
N VAL A 946 -7.28 29.91 -18.25
CA VAL A 946 -6.08 30.64 -17.79
C VAL A 946 -6.44 32.02 -17.22
N SER A 947 -7.46 32.68 -17.79
CA SER A 947 -7.95 33.98 -17.32
C SER A 947 -8.50 33.98 -15.89
N GLU A 948 -8.83 32.81 -15.33
CA GLU A 948 -9.27 32.70 -13.93
C GLU A 948 -8.08 32.77 -12.96
N PHE A 949 -6.89 32.35 -13.40
CA PHE A 949 -5.68 32.26 -12.59
C PHE A 949 -4.65 33.35 -12.90
N LEU A 950 -4.73 33.98 -14.09
CA LEU A 950 -3.79 34.99 -14.55
C LEU A 950 -4.54 36.22 -15.04
N LYS A 951 -4.35 37.35 -14.36
CA LYS A 951 -5.00 38.62 -14.66
C LYS A 951 -3.98 39.60 -15.24
N ALA A 952 -4.38 40.31 -16.29
CA ALA A 952 -3.56 41.35 -16.89
C ALA A 952 -4.35 42.67 -16.98
N SER A 953 -3.65 43.77 -16.79
CA SER A 953 -4.18 45.13 -16.95
C SER A 953 -3.11 46.04 -17.55
N TYR A 954 -3.53 47.17 -18.10
CA TYR A 954 -2.61 48.12 -18.68
C TYR A 954 -2.92 49.56 -18.30
N GLU A 955 -1.88 50.40 -18.38
CA GLU A 955 -1.94 51.84 -18.25
C GLU A 955 -1.12 52.50 -19.36
N LEU A 956 -1.72 53.47 -20.06
CA LEU A 956 -1.08 54.27 -21.10
C LEU A 956 -0.80 55.70 -20.59
N SER A 957 0.23 56.36 -21.12
CA SER A 957 0.61 57.74 -20.78
C SER A 957 -0.47 58.80 -21.04
N ASN A 958 -1.54 58.46 -21.75
CA ASN A 958 -2.73 59.32 -21.91
C ASN A 958 -3.80 59.07 -20.82
N ASN A 959 -3.43 58.42 -19.72
CA ASN A 959 -4.29 58.01 -18.60
C ASN A 959 -5.39 57.01 -18.98
N LYS A 960 -5.31 56.34 -20.15
CA LYS A 960 -6.20 55.21 -20.45
C LYS A 960 -5.69 53.97 -19.71
N THR A 961 -6.57 53.37 -18.91
CA THR A 961 -6.34 52.08 -18.24
C THR A 961 -7.39 51.08 -18.68
N GLY A 962 -7.06 49.79 -18.61
CA GLY A 962 -8.01 48.73 -18.92
C GLY A 962 -7.54 47.35 -18.49
N GLU A 963 -8.48 46.42 -18.35
CA GLU A 963 -8.19 45.00 -18.17
C GLU A 963 -7.94 44.33 -19.52
N VAL A 964 -7.07 43.32 -19.53
CA VAL A 964 -6.78 42.51 -20.72
C VAL A 964 -7.22 41.08 -20.44
N VAL A 965 -8.11 40.57 -21.28
CA VAL A 965 -8.47 39.16 -21.27
C VAL A 965 -7.32 38.35 -21.86
N ILE A 966 -6.77 37.44 -21.06
CA ILE A 966 -5.73 36.50 -21.49
C ILE A 966 -6.43 35.23 -21.97
N SER A 967 -6.16 34.85 -23.21
CA SER A 967 -6.63 33.56 -23.75
C SER A 967 -5.89 32.39 -23.11
N ASP A 968 -6.42 31.19 -23.32
CA ASP A 968 -5.81 29.95 -22.81
C ASP A 968 -4.40 29.66 -23.33
N GLY A 969 -4.04 30.21 -24.50
CA GLY A 969 -2.69 30.14 -25.04
C GLY A 969 -1.74 31.22 -24.51
N GLY A 970 -2.16 32.01 -23.53
CA GLY A 970 -1.38 33.12 -22.96
C GLY A 970 -1.43 34.41 -23.77
N GLU A 971 -2.31 34.51 -24.77
CA GLU A 971 -2.35 35.64 -25.70
C GLU A 971 -3.33 36.72 -25.22
N GLY A 972 -2.89 37.97 -25.22
CA GLY A 972 -3.69 39.14 -24.85
C GLY A 972 -3.56 40.24 -25.90
N THR A 973 -4.59 41.09 -25.99
CA THR A 973 -4.61 42.20 -26.97
C THR A 973 -5.11 43.49 -26.37
N ILE A 974 -4.46 44.60 -26.71
CA ILE A 974 -4.82 45.97 -26.30
C ILE A 974 -5.06 46.81 -27.55
N ASP A 975 -6.24 47.44 -27.63
CA ASP A 975 -6.60 48.32 -28.75
C ASP A 975 -6.20 49.77 -28.44
N ILE A 976 -5.27 50.30 -29.24
CA ILE A 976 -4.72 51.66 -29.16
C ILE A 976 -5.10 52.38 -30.46
N ASN A 977 -6.36 52.82 -30.51
CA ASN A 977 -6.98 53.38 -31.73
C ASN A 977 -6.51 54.80 -32.09
N ASP A 978 -5.84 55.49 -31.17
CA ASP A 978 -5.36 56.85 -31.38
C ASP A 978 -3.96 56.83 -32.02
N LYS A 979 -3.73 57.76 -32.97
CA LYS A 979 -2.43 57.92 -33.64
C LYS A 979 -1.46 58.69 -32.74
N GLY A 980 -0.33 58.10 -32.38
CA GLY A 980 0.64 58.72 -31.47
C GLY A 980 1.69 57.77 -30.94
N GLU A 981 2.59 58.31 -30.14
CA GLU A 981 3.52 57.54 -29.32
C GLU A 981 3.01 57.51 -27.87
N TYR A 982 2.91 56.32 -27.29
CA TYR A 982 2.39 56.09 -25.95
C TYR A 982 3.38 55.29 -25.11
N HIS A 983 3.42 55.57 -23.82
CA HIS A 983 4.12 54.75 -22.85
C HIS A 983 3.12 53.81 -22.18
N LEU A 984 3.33 52.51 -22.35
CA LEU A 984 2.48 51.45 -21.83
C LEU A 984 3.14 50.81 -20.62
N THR A 985 2.39 50.65 -19.54
CA THR A 985 2.71 49.72 -18.45
C THR A 985 1.70 48.58 -18.49
N LEU A 986 2.15 47.36 -18.75
CA LEU A 986 1.35 46.13 -18.65
C LEU A 986 1.63 45.47 -17.29
N ASN A 987 0.62 45.33 -16.46
CA ASN A 987 0.70 44.65 -15.17
C ASN A 987 0.06 43.26 -15.30
N VAL A 988 0.73 42.23 -14.79
CA VAL A 988 0.25 40.85 -14.74
C VAL A 988 0.34 40.35 -13.31
N GLU A 989 -0.73 39.74 -12.82
CA GLU A 989 -0.84 39.16 -11.48
C GLU A 989 -1.45 37.77 -11.57
N ASP A 990 -0.84 36.80 -10.90
CA ASP A 990 -1.36 35.43 -10.81
C ASP A 990 -2.08 35.16 -9.48
N VAL A 991 -2.85 34.06 -9.44
CA VAL A 991 -3.65 33.66 -8.27
C VAL A 991 -2.79 33.18 -7.08
N ALA A 992 -1.54 32.76 -7.34
CA ALA A 992 -0.56 32.51 -6.27
C ALA A 992 -0.02 33.81 -5.66
N GLY A 993 -0.28 34.98 -6.27
CA GLY A 993 0.05 36.30 -5.74
C GLY A 993 1.28 36.95 -6.35
N ASN A 994 1.93 36.31 -7.34
CA ASN A 994 3.11 36.90 -7.98
C ASN A 994 2.71 37.99 -8.98
N LYS A 995 3.46 39.10 -9.00
CA LYS A 995 3.17 40.27 -9.85
C LYS A 995 4.36 40.66 -10.72
N ALA A 996 4.10 41.02 -11.97
CA ALA A 996 5.06 41.63 -12.88
C ALA A 996 4.49 42.88 -13.55
N SER A 997 5.37 43.85 -13.83
CA SER A 997 5.04 45.08 -14.56
C SER A 997 6.04 45.27 -15.70
N PHE A 998 5.54 45.33 -16.92
CA PHE A 998 6.34 45.50 -18.13
C PHE A 998 6.10 46.86 -18.75
N LYS A 999 7.17 47.58 -19.11
CA LYS A 999 7.09 48.94 -19.64
C LYS A 999 7.53 48.98 -21.09
N TYR A 1000 6.72 49.59 -21.95
CA TYR A 1000 6.95 49.69 -23.39
C TYR A 1000 6.70 51.10 -23.91
N THR A 1001 7.39 51.44 -25.00
CA THR A 1001 7.01 52.55 -25.87
C THR A 1001 6.32 51.99 -27.10
N VAL A 1002 5.09 52.45 -27.37
CA VAL A 1002 4.23 52.00 -28.44
C VAL A 1002 3.97 53.16 -29.39
N ASN A 1003 4.45 53.06 -30.63
CA ASN A 1003 4.26 54.10 -31.65
C ASN A 1003 3.30 53.59 -32.73
N THR A 1004 2.04 54.03 -32.68
CA THR A 1004 1.00 53.61 -33.62
C THR A 1004 1.15 54.25 -35.01
N ASN A 1005 2.01 55.28 -35.15
CA ASN A 1005 2.33 55.88 -36.45
C ASN A 1005 3.36 55.08 -37.23
N THR A 1006 4.40 54.57 -36.57
CA THR A 1006 5.44 53.72 -37.19
C THR A 1006 5.12 52.24 -37.11
N ASN A 1007 4.08 51.87 -36.36
CA ASN A 1007 3.71 50.48 -36.06
C ASN A 1007 4.86 49.72 -35.34
N GLU A 1008 5.59 50.42 -34.47
CA GLU A 1008 6.74 49.90 -33.73
C GLU A 1008 6.43 49.83 -32.23
N VAL A 1009 7.00 48.83 -31.57
CA VAL A 1009 7.00 48.70 -30.11
C VAL A 1009 8.41 48.37 -29.63
N SER A 1010 8.88 49.08 -28.60
CA SER A 1010 10.19 48.83 -27.99
C SER A 1010 10.08 48.71 -26.48
N GLU A 1011 10.87 47.81 -25.91
CA GLU A 1011 11.02 47.65 -24.47
C GLU A 1011 11.66 48.91 -23.84
N GLY A 1012 11.07 49.39 -22.75
CA GLY A 1012 11.48 50.63 -22.07
C GLY A 1012 10.95 51.93 -22.73
N HIS A 1013 11.24 53.07 -22.07
CA HIS A 1013 10.95 54.42 -22.56
C HIS A 1013 12.17 54.97 -23.33
N LYS A 1014 11.99 55.47 -24.57
CA LYS A 1014 13.01 56.27 -25.27
C LYS A 1014 12.64 57.76 -25.17
N ASP A 1015 13.29 58.49 -24.27
CA ASP A 1015 13.09 59.93 -24.13
C ASP A 1015 13.62 60.70 -25.36
N ILE A 1016 12.80 61.53 -26.01
CA ILE A 1016 13.29 62.62 -26.88
C ILE A 1016 12.77 63.97 -26.39
N LYS A 1017 13.74 64.83 -26.10
CA LYS A 1017 13.71 66.04 -25.28
C LYS A 1017 12.95 67.22 -25.91
N ASP A 1018 12.21 67.96 -25.07
CA ASP A 1018 12.07 69.41 -25.18
C ASP A 1018 12.83 70.13 -24.05
N ASN A 1019 12.89 71.46 -24.13
CA ASN A 1019 14.01 72.30 -23.75
C ASN A 1019 14.16 72.63 -22.25
N THR A 1020 14.01 71.66 -21.35
CA THR A 1020 14.55 71.72 -19.96
C THR A 1020 15.10 70.38 -19.49
N GLY A 1021 15.62 69.57 -20.42
CA GLY A 1021 16.08 68.20 -20.19
C GLY A 1021 16.63 67.91 -18.79
N THR A 1022 15.83 67.18 -18.01
CA THR A 1022 16.25 66.01 -17.24
C THR A 1022 15.03 65.10 -17.02
N PRO A 1023 15.16 63.76 -17.16
CA PRO A 1023 14.18 62.80 -16.63
C PRO A 1023 14.15 62.91 -15.09
N VAL A 1024 13.41 62.13 -14.31
CA VAL A 1024 13.81 60.81 -13.79
C VAL A 1024 12.77 60.57 -12.66
N ASP A 1025 12.66 59.33 -12.20
CA ASP A 1025 12.62 59.01 -10.76
C ASP A 1025 13.75 59.76 -9.96
N GLU A 1026 13.85 61.09 -10.11
CA GLU A 1026 15.03 61.89 -9.80
C GLU A 1026 15.03 62.19 -8.32
N ALA A 1027 16.12 61.80 -7.66
CA ALA A 1027 16.41 62.27 -6.33
C ALA A 1027 16.36 63.80 -6.35
N LYS A 1028 15.54 64.40 -5.47
CA LYS A 1028 15.48 65.86 -5.38
C LYS A 1028 16.87 66.40 -5.05
N THR A 1029 17.42 67.25 -5.91
CA THR A 1029 18.73 67.88 -5.68
C THR A 1029 18.51 69.29 -5.15
N LEU A 1030 19.10 69.60 -3.99
CA LEU A 1030 19.09 70.96 -3.45
C LEU A 1030 19.86 71.89 -4.38
N THR A 1031 19.47 73.15 -4.52
CA THR A 1031 20.26 74.13 -5.28
C THR A 1031 21.37 74.73 -4.41
N ASP A 1032 22.50 75.10 -5.03
CA ASP A 1032 23.62 75.75 -4.34
C ASP A 1032 23.22 77.10 -3.70
N SER A 1033 22.20 77.77 -4.26
CA SER A 1033 21.62 79.00 -3.74
C SER A 1033 20.88 78.77 -2.42
N GLU A 1034 20.03 77.73 -2.34
CA GLU A 1034 19.32 77.34 -1.12
C GLU A 1034 20.28 76.94 -0.01
N VAL A 1035 21.33 76.19 -0.35
CA VAL A 1035 22.39 75.81 0.59
C VAL A 1035 23.13 77.04 1.12
N ASN A 1036 23.51 77.98 0.26
CA ASN A 1036 24.21 79.20 0.67
C ASN A 1036 23.31 80.12 1.52
N GLN A 1037 22.04 80.30 1.16
CA GLN A 1037 21.07 81.05 1.96
C GLN A 1037 20.83 80.39 3.32
N PHE A 1038 20.78 79.06 3.37
CA PHE A 1038 20.62 78.34 4.63
C PHE A 1038 21.87 78.45 5.51
N VAL A 1039 23.07 78.29 4.97
CA VAL A 1039 24.33 78.38 5.74
C VAL A 1039 24.54 79.80 6.28
N ASN A 1040 24.35 80.83 5.44
CA ASN A 1040 24.63 82.23 5.77
C ASN A 1040 23.44 83.00 6.36
N GLY A 1041 22.20 82.53 6.18
CA GLY A 1041 20.98 83.20 6.63
C GLY A 1041 20.62 82.94 8.11
N LYS A 1042 19.53 83.54 8.58
CA LYS A 1042 19.02 83.38 9.96
C LYS A 1042 18.23 82.08 10.19
N GLN A 1043 17.93 81.34 9.12
CA GLN A 1043 17.12 80.12 9.18
C GLN A 1043 17.83 79.00 9.95
N LYS A 1044 17.11 78.35 10.89
CA LYS A 1044 17.64 77.26 11.74
C LYS A 1044 17.42 75.87 11.16
N VAL A 1045 16.34 75.67 10.39
CA VAL A 1045 16.00 74.38 9.78
C VAL A 1045 15.68 74.55 8.31
N LEU A 1046 16.27 73.71 7.46
CA LEU A 1046 15.94 73.61 6.04
C LEU A 1046 15.22 72.28 5.81
N THR A 1047 13.94 72.33 5.43
CA THR A 1047 13.15 71.11 5.14
C THR A 1047 13.16 70.85 3.64
N VAL A 1048 13.44 69.61 3.26
CA VAL A 1048 13.49 69.15 1.88
C VAL A 1048 12.45 68.06 1.71
N GLU A 1049 11.34 68.40 1.07
CA GLU A 1049 10.25 67.46 0.76
C GLU A 1049 10.54 66.72 -0.55
N GLY A 1050 10.47 65.38 -0.54
CA GLY A 1050 10.62 64.56 -1.73
C GLY A 1050 10.15 63.12 -1.50
N ASP A 1051 9.62 62.48 -2.54
CA ASP A 1051 8.80 61.27 -2.38
C ASP A 1051 9.57 59.96 -2.23
N LYS A 1052 10.90 59.93 -2.38
CA LYS A 1052 11.73 58.74 -2.02
C LYS A 1052 13.24 59.00 -1.80
N ALA A 1053 13.92 59.90 -2.53
CA ALA A 1053 15.39 60.13 -2.39
C ALA A 1053 15.82 61.61 -2.57
N VAL A 1054 16.95 62.00 -1.95
CA VAL A 1054 17.55 63.36 -2.03
C VAL A 1054 19.05 63.27 -2.28
N THR A 1055 19.56 64.02 -3.25
CA THR A 1055 21.00 64.04 -3.58
C THR A 1055 21.66 65.35 -3.16
N PHE A 1056 22.83 65.23 -2.55
CA PHE A 1056 23.72 66.34 -2.20
C PHE A 1056 25.00 66.22 -3.03
N THR A 1057 25.35 67.29 -3.73
CA THR A 1057 26.63 67.33 -4.44
C THR A 1057 27.79 67.50 -3.45
N LYS A 1058 29.00 67.06 -3.83
CA LYS A 1058 30.21 67.18 -3.01
C LYS A 1058 30.47 68.63 -2.55
N SER A 1059 30.24 69.60 -3.43
CA SER A 1059 30.36 71.04 -3.13
C SER A 1059 29.38 71.49 -2.04
N GLN A 1060 28.13 71.03 -2.11
CA GLN A 1060 27.10 71.34 -1.13
C GLN A 1060 27.38 70.69 0.21
N LEU A 1061 27.84 69.43 0.23
CA LEU A 1061 28.24 68.75 1.45
C LEU A 1061 29.39 69.47 2.15
N ALA A 1062 30.39 69.97 1.40
CA ALA A 1062 31.47 70.77 1.96
C ALA A 1062 30.95 72.07 2.60
N LYS A 1063 30.03 72.79 1.96
CA LYS A 1063 29.42 74.02 2.53
C LYS A 1063 28.55 73.72 3.75
N LEU A 1064 27.72 72.68 3.67
CA LEU A 1064 26.82 72.26 4.74
C LEU A 1064 27.58 71.68 5.95
N SER A 1065 28.76 71.10 5.75
CA SER A 1065 29.63 70.66 6.86
C SER A 1065 30.10 71.82 7.75
N GLN A 1066 30.13 73.04 7.21
CA GLN A 1066 30.53 74.27 7.91
C GLN A 1066 29.34 75.01 8.55
N MET A 1067 28.11 74.47 8.47
CA MET A 1067 26.95 75.12 9.07
C MET A 1067 27.05 75.17 10.60
N LYS A 1068 26.54 76.25 11.21
CA LYS A 1068 26.56 76.42 12.68
C LYS A 1068 25.89 75.23 13.37
N LYS A 1069 26.43 74.79 14.52
CA LYS A 1069 25.96 73.59 15.27
C LYS A 1069 24.48 73.58 15.63
N ASN A 1070 23.80 74.73 15.60
CA ASN A 1070 22.37 74.85 15.88
C ASN A 1070 21.48 74.81 14.63
N LYS A 1071 22.04 74.52 13.44
CA LYS A 1071 21.32 74.34 12.19
C LYS A 1071 21.20 72.88 11.80
N SER A 1072 20.08 72.51 11.18
CA SER A 1072 19.83 71.15 10.68
C SER A 1072 19.04 71.14 9.37
N ILE A 1073 19.28 70.16 8.52
CA ILE A 1073 18.47 69.87 7.34
C ILE A 1073 17.51 68.73 7.68
N VAL A 1074 16.23 68.84 7.35
CA VAL A 1074 15.24 67.79 7.55
C VAL A 1074 14.79 67.28 6.19
N LEU A 1075 15.00 66.01 5.91
CA LEU A 1075 14.48 65.33 4.73
C LEU A 1075 13.10 64.78 5.07
N ASN A 1076 12.06 65.29 4.43
CA ASN A 1076 10.68 64.94 4.71
C ASN A 1076 10.09 64.15 3.53
N THR A 1077 9.45 63.03 3.81
CA THR A 1077 8.70 62.23 2.84
C THR A 1077 7.24 62.22 3.25
N SER A 1078 6.33 61.82 2.34
CA SER A 1078 4.89 61.77 2.59
C SER A 1078 4.46 60.93 3.81
N LEU A 1079 5.36 60.14 4.43
CA LEU A 1079 5.05 59.32 5.61
C LEU A 1079 6.05 59.47 6.79
N HIS A 1080 7.31 59.93 6.57
CA HIS A 1080 8.34 60.04 7.63
C HIS A 1080 9.39 61.13 7.35
N ALA A 1081 10.05 61.66 8.39
CA ALA A 1081 11.12 62.68 8.26
C ALA A 1081 12.43 62.32 9.00
N VAL A 1082 13.58 62.68 8.42
CA VAL A 1082 14.93 62.45 8.95
C VAL A 1082 15.72 63.77 9.06
N SER A 1083 16.28 64.09 10.24
CA SER A 1083 17.08 65.31 10.46
C SER A 1083 18.59 65.08 10.46
N LEU A 1084 19.32 65.87 9.67
CA LEU A 1084 20.76 65.87 9.46
C LEU A 1084 21.40 67.16 9.99
N ASN A 1085 22.38 67.04 10.88
CA ASN A 1085 23.12 68.14 11.48
C ASN A 1085 24.51 68.34 10.83
N SER A 1086 25.29 69.32 11.32
CA SER A 1086 26.58 69.66 10.71
C SER A 1086 27.61 68.54 10.80
N ALA A 1087 27.53 67.68 11.83
CA ALA A 1087 28.37 66.49 11.93
C ALA A 1087 27.96 65.42 10.92
N ASN A 1088 26.67 65.26 10.63
CA ASN A 1088 26.20 64.41 9.54
C ASN A 1088 26.76 64.87 8.19
N MET A 1089 26.68 66.16 7.92
CA MET A 1089 27.17 66.72 6.66
C MET A 1089 28.68 66.63 6.51
N ASN A 1090 29.43 66.78 7.61
CA ASN A 1090 30.90 66.66 7.59
C ASN A 1090 31.38 65.22 7.33
N GLU A 1091 30.62 64.21 7.73
CA GLU A 1091 31.00 62.83 7.43
C GLU A 1091 30.65 62.47 5.98
N LEU A 1092 29.51 62.94 5.48
CA LEU A 1092 29.11 62.72 4.09
C LEU A 1092 30.00 63.48 3.09
N SER A 1093 30.55 64.65 3.47
CA SER A 1093 31.44 65.45 2.61
C SER A 1093 32.77 64.76 2.27
N LYS A 1094 33.12 63.67 2.97
CA LYS A 1094 34.29 62.84 2.65
C LYS A 1094 34.09 62.03 1.37
N TYR A 1095 32.85 61.87 0.93
CA TYR A 1095 32.48 61.13 -0.27
C TYR A 1095 32.23 62.08 -1.45
N GLY A 1096 31.94 61.52 -2.63
CA GLY A 1096 31.53 62.28 -3.81
C GLY A 1096 30.13 62.89 -3.65
N ASP A 1097 29.36 62.87 -4.73
CA ASP A 1097 27.93 63.18 -4.62
C ASP A 1097 27.23 62.05 -3.86
N VAL A 1098 26.36 62.42 -2.92
CA VAL A 1098 25.70 61.48 -2.00
C VAL A 1098 24.19 61.58 -2.14
N THR A 1099 23.55 60.43 -2.37
CA THR A 1099 22.10 60.28 -2.39
C THR A 1099 21.62 59.57 -1.13
N ILE A 1100 20.62 60.13 -0.47
CA ILE A 1100 19.97 59.56 0.72
C ILE A 1100 18.53 59.18 0.36
N GLN A 1101 18.16 57.91 0.58
CA GLN A 1101 16.83 57.36 0.31
C GLN A 1101 16.21 56.84 1.62
N ILE A 1102 14.90 57.05 1.79
CA ILE A 1102 14.15 56.60 2.97
C ILE A 1102 13.14 55.54 2.50
N LYS A 1103 13.19 54.33 3.07
CA LYS A 1103 12.31 53.20 2.74
C LYS A 1103 11.60 52.66 3.98
N LYS A 1104 10.39 52.14 3.80
CA LYS A 1104 9.67 51.37 4.83
C LYS A 1104 10.25 49.95 4.91
N VAL A 1105 10.31 49.36 6.10
CA VAL A 1105 10.67 47.94 6.26
C VAL A 1105 9.38 47.15 6.48
N ASP A 1106 9.11 46.15 5.65
CA ASP A 1106 8.01 45.21 5.89
C ASP A 1106 8.42 44.22 6.97
N SER A 1107 7.95 44.50 8.18
CA SER A 1107 7.96 43.59 9.33
C SER A 1107 6.75 43.91 10.20
N THR A 1108 6.34 42.99 11.07
CA THR A 1108 5.13 42.99 11.91
C THR A 1108 4.99 44.15 12.93
N TYR A 1109 5.79 45.21 12.83
CA TYR A 1109 5.69 46.44 13.62
C TYR A 1109 5.40 47.65 12.72
N GLN A 1110 4.23 48.26 12.88
CA GLN A 1110 3.87 49.50 12.20
C GLN A 1110 4.84 50.62 12.64
N ASN A 1111 5.51 51.28 11.67
CA ASN A 1111 6.37 52.49 11.78
C ASN A 1111 7.91 52.30 11.81
N ALA A 1112 8.45 51.17 11.34
CA ALA A 1112 9.89 51.00 11.12
C ALA A 1112 10.36 51.58 9.77
N VAL A 1113 11.49 52.29 9.76
CA VAL A 1113 12.07 52.96 8.57
C VAL A 1113 13.54 52.58 8.39
N GLN A 1114 13.95 52.31 7.15
CA GLN A 1114 15.34 52.11 6.73
C GLN A 1114 15.82 53.33 5.94
N VAL A 1115 17.02 53.85 6.27
CA VAL A 1115 17.67 54.93 5.52
C VAL A 1115 18.87 54.35 4.76
N LEU A 1116 18.87 54.50 3.44
CA LEU A 1116 19.92 54.06 2.53
C LEU A 1116 20.73 55.27 2.06
N VAL A 1117 22.06 55.17 2.08
CA VAL A 1117 22.96 56.23 1.61
C VAL A 1117 23.84 55.65 0.50
N LYS A 1118 23.83 56.28 -0.68
CA LYS A 1118 24.63 55.90 -1.86
C LYS A 1118 25.59 57.04 -2.21
N ALA A 1119 26.79 56.70 -2.66
CA ALA A 1119 27.77 57.69 -3.15
C ALA A 1119 28.29 57.22 -4.51
N GLY A 1120 27.79 57.83 -5.60
CA GLY A 1120 27.99 57.33 -6.98
C GLY A 1120 27.31 55.98 -7.25
N ASP A 1121 27.79 55.26 -8.29
CA ASP A 1121 27.23 53.96 -8.74
C ASP A 1121 27.57 52.78 -7.82
N SER A 1122 28.38 53.01 -6.79
CA SER A 1122 28.58 52.04 -5.71
C SER A 1122 27.53 52.28 -4.64
N GLU A 1123 26.65 51.31 -4.43
CA GLU A 1123 26.03 51.17 -3.10
C GLU A 1123 27.18 51.06 -2.10
N VAL A 1124 27.18 51.87 -1.04
CA VAL A 1124 28.20 51.74 0.02
C VAL A 1124 27.90 50.44 0.77
N LYS A 1125 28.23 49.30 0.13
CA LYS A 1125 28.12 47.97 0.70
C LYS A 1125 29.15 47.88 1.80
N SER A 1126 28.62 47.90 3.02
CA SER A 1126 29.32 47.84 4.29
C SER A 1126 29.99 49.14 4.73
N LEU A 1127 29.28 49.93 5.54
CA LEU A 1127 29.89 50.26 6.83
C LEU A 1127 29.88 48.95 7.64
N VAL A 1128 31.06 48.35 7.70
CA VAL A 1128 31.32 47.05 8.33
C VAL A 1128 30.80 47.07 9.77
N ARG A 1129 29.84 46.17 10.06
CA ARG A 1129 29.17 45.82 11.34
C ARG A 1129 27.78 46.45 11.59
N PRO A 1130 26.83 45.64 12.11
CA PRO A 1130 25.43 46.02 12.27
C PRO A 1130 25.26 46.92 13.49
N TYR A 1131 25.38 48.23 13.31
CA TYR A 1131 24.90 49.21 14.27
C TYR A 1131 24.29 50.39 13.52
N ALA A 1132 23.29 50.99 14.16
CA ALA A 1132 22.69 52.27 13.80
C ALA A 1132 23.73 53.27 13.26
N LEU A 1133 23.31 54.17 12.37
CA LEU A 1133 24.07 55.31 11.87
C LEU A 1133 24.46 56.21 13.06
N TYR A 1134 25.49 55.81 13.80
CA TYR A 1134 26.12 56.56 14.88
C TYR A 1134 27.35 57.21 14.29
N ILE A 1135 27.19 58.48 13.93
CA ILE A 1135 28.34 59.35 13.69
C ILE A 1135 29.04 59.51 15.02
N LYS A 1136 30.26 58.99 15.09
CA LYS A 1136 31.13 59.05 16.27
C LYS A 1136 31.57 60.50 16.46
N GLY A 1137 30.73 61.25 17.17
CA GLY A 1137 30.91 62.67 17.44
C GLY A 1137 29.59 63.42 17.66
N ASN A 1138 28.91 63.11 18.76
CA ASN A 1138 27.77 63.85 19.32
C ASN A 1138 26.45 63.96 18.50
N ARG A 1139 25.43 63.28 19.05
CA ARG A 1139 23.97 63.45 18.90
C ARG A 1139 23.35 63.03 17.56
N GLY A 1140 22.58 61.95 17.66
CA GLY A 1140 22.01 61.17 16.56
C GLY A 1140 20.88 61.83 15.77
N LEU A 1141 20.54 61.17 14.66
CA LEU A 1141 19.42 61.50 13.79
C LEU A 1141 18.12 61.52 14.62
N ASN A 1142 17.42 62.65 14.63
CA ASN A 1142 16.08 62.73 15.19
C ASN A 1142 15.08 62.38 14.09
N VAL A 1143 14.24 61.38 14.33
CA VAL A 1143 13.10 61.00 13.46
C VAL A 1143 11.85 61.66 14.03
N TYR A 1144 11.05 62.28 13.16
CA TYR A 1144 9.81 62.97 13.52
C TYR A 1144 8.63 62.32 12.80
N ASN A 1145 7.49 62.21 13.50
CA ASN A 1145 6.22 61.87 12.89
C ASN A 1145 5.57 63.17 12.39
N ALA A 1146 5.36 63.27 11.08
CA ALA A 1146 4.89 64.49 10.43
C ALA A 1146 3.41 64.78 10.72
N ASP A 1147 2.58 63.75 10.94
CA ASP A 1147 1.14 63.91 11.15
C ASP A 1147 0.77 64.33 12.58
N ALA A 1148 1.65 64.07 13.56
CA ALA A 1148 1.40 64.41 14.97
C ALA A 1148 2.19 65.63 15.49
N ASN A 1149 3.08 66.19 14.66
CA ASN A 1149 3.99 67.30 15.00
C ASN A 1149 4.71 67.15 16.36
N GLN A 1150 5.07 65.90 16.73
CA GLN A 1150 5.79 65.55 17.96
C GLN A 1150 7.09 64.79 17.64
N ARG A 1151 8.11 65.02 18.48
CA ARG A 1151 9.40 64.30 18.41
C ARG A 1151 9.18 62.86 18.87
N VAL A 1152 9.40 61.90 17.99
CA VAL A 1152 9.45 60.49 18.39
C VAL A 1152 10.81 60.26 19.05
N ALA A 1153 10.85 60.37 20.37
CA ALA A 1153 12.08 60.27 21.14
C ALA A 1153 12.70 58.87 21.00
N SER A 1154 13.99 58.83 20.64
CA SER A 1154 14.80 57.61 20.55
C SER A 1154 14.86 56.90 21.91
N LYS A 1155 14.78 55.57 21.90
CA LYS A 1155 14.79 54.65 23.05
C LYS A 1155 16.10 54.63 23.88
N TYR A 1156 16.50 55.79 24.39
CA TYR A 1156 17.49 55.97 25.45
C TYR A 1156 16.92 56.78 26.62
N ASP A 1157 15.62 56.64 26.89
CA ASP A 1157 15.07 57.01 28.20
C ASP A 1157 14.31 55.81 28.79
N LYS A 1158 14.97 55.19 29.77
CA LYS A 1158 14.53 53.98 30.46
C LYS A 1158 13.48 54.37 31.49
N LYS A 1159 12.19 54.29 31.16
CA LYS A 1159 11.06 53.95 32.06
C LYS A 1159 9.73 54.17 31.34
N LEU A 1160 9.26 53.13 30.66
CA LEU A 1160 7.87 52.66 30.55
C LEU A 1160 7.83 51.59 29.46
N GLY A 1161 7.24 50.44 29.80
CA GLY A 1161 7.32 49.20 29.05
C GLY A 1161 6.31 49.07 27.91
N GLN A 1162 6.53 47.99 27.15
CA GLN A 1162 5.90 47.59 25.87
C GLN A 1162 6.54 48.25 24.64
N TYR A 1163 6.66 47.50 23.55
CA TYR A 1163 7.45 47.75 22.32
C TYR A 1163 8.95 47.38 22.42
N GLY A 1164 9.23 46.08 22.40
CA GLY A 1164 10.57 45.49 22.32
C GLY A 1164 11.22 45.69 20.94
N ILE A 1165 12.51 46.02 20.95
CA ILE A 1165 13.44 45.89 19.81
C ILE A 1165 14.43 44.83 20.29
N GLN A 1166 14.65 43.77 19.52
CA GLN A 1166 15.69 42.79 19.82
C GLN A 1166 16.70 42.72 18.68
N VAL A 1167 17.97 42.87 19.03
CA VAL A 1167 19.14 42.63 18.19
C VAL A 1167 19.69 41.28 18.61
N THR A 1168 19.84 40.37 17.66
CA THR A 1168 20.57 39.12 17.89
C THR A 1168 21.62 38.98 16.80
N GLN A 1169 22.88 38.89 17.23
CA GLN A 1169 24.05 38.57 16.42
C GLN A 1169 24.69 37.36 17.11
N PHE A 1170 25.02 36.27 16.41
CA PHE A 1170 26.15 35.40 16.79
C PHE A 1170 26.73 34.66 15.57
N ASN A 1171 28.07 34.67 15.55
CA ASN A 1171 28.96 33.98 14.64
C ASN A 1171 28.97 32.46 14.87
N THR A 1172 29.42 31.75 13.84
CA THR A 1172 30.18 30.50 13.91
C THR A 1172 31.30 30.51 14.98
N PHE A 1173 31.38 29.45 15.79
CA PHE A 1173 32.58 28.69 16.17
C PHE A 1173 32.12 27.36 16.81
N GLY A 1174 32.80 26.25 16.48
CA GLY A 1174 32.35 24.87 16.74
C GLY A 1174 32.63 24.28 18.13
N LEU A 1175 32.55 22.94 18.17
CA LEU A 1175 32.66 21.99 19.32
C LEU A 1175 31.38 21.96 20.19
N LYS A 1176 30.70 20.84 20.45
CA LYS A 1176 31.08 19.42 20.56
C LYS A 1176 29.88 18.54 20.21
#